data_AF-A0A7C8CR75-F1
#
_entry.id   AF-A0A7C8CR75-F1
#
_cell.length_a   1.000
_cell.length_b   1.000
_cell.length_c   1.000
_cell.angle_alpha   90.00
_cell.angle_beta   90.00
_cell.angle_gamma   90.00
#
_symmetry.space_group_name_H-M   'P 1'
#
loop_
_entity.id
_entity.type
_entity.pdbx_description
1 polymer ?
#
loop_
_entity_poly.entity_id
_entity_poly.type
_entity_poly.pdbx_seq_one_letter_code
_entity_poly.pdbx_strand_id
1 'polypeptide(L)'
;MDSPFISNEESHPRRIGWLDGVPRDQQALLQFPGVEILQSESQRMVLRIPPSPARPTLIAKIHQERDLAARCRRFFGWGRARLEWHNLTLAEAGGAAVPRPVALACHRDHDIVFFDYLLDTEHFPQFLERFDGVERVAMLRVLGNWLAGIVRAGVDAHDIHTGNILVRGYDAETASLWLIDLHDAKVGFGVAPHRRVAMVRQIARALGAARAGHDVLHFLQGWAHGARAKGIDGSWAVGPDRETSGIGWADVVEDRHDETLHAAERAEIRRRRRHISRALRGGTGTHHQRVKVDGEVQVRRRSPAASSHPEYSVGEPRAAWFGDRVLQTVWHDKPRSALFIEGASGVSERVVEPVVAGTTLATLLRDPATVADRVQLASIIDTVIETMARYHHEGIQLEGATPEQWFIEKGRHGYQAQPDLACLRYRGTLTAGTRLADLLQLGAIFDGTVTPTDRLRVLRSHPEFASLSHHRSALRSLATHLGDLFATSTPSEPPIRVQPVADLQQACSRLHLLNQEHVPELGGLDEESFESLLRNASMVRMVEGESADSAVALMVVMLPDDRYDSPNFRWFRRHFDDFAYVDRIATAASARRRGIGSALYAVLEAWARNRGLTSIVCEVNLQPRNQGSIDFHHACGFREVGQYIGRGKPVMMMQKRLFHSE
;
A
#
# COMPACT_ATOMS: atom_id res chain seq x y z
N MET A 1 24.36 9.08 48.29
CA MET A 1 25.69 8.62 47.87
C MET A 1 26.07 9.42 46.65
N ASP A 2 26.72 10.56 46.84
CA ASP A 2 27.34 11.32 45.75
C ASP A 2 28.65 10.63 45.38
N SER A 3 28.63 9.96 44.22
CA SER A 3 29.81 9.39 43.56
C SER A 3 30.32 10.40 42.51
N PRO A 4 31.63 10.58 42.30
CA PRO A 4 32.17 11.68 41.53
C PRO A 4 31.94 11.43 40.04
N PHE A 5 30.92 12.05 39.46
CA PHE A 5 30.89 12.23 38.01
C PHE A 5 31.96 13.27 37.69
N ILE A 6 33.12 12.81 37.20
CA ILE A 6 34.18 13.70 36.73
C ILE A 6 33.65 14.34 35.44
N SER A 7 33.38 15.64 35.47
CA SER A 7 33.24 16.45 34.26
C SER A 7 34.50 16.26 33.43
N ASN A 8 34.37 15.59 32.29
CA ASN A 8 35.48 15.33 31.40
C ASN A 8 35.29 16.12 30.11
N GLU A 9 36.36 16.78 29.67
CA GLU A 9 36.36 17.61 28.48
C GLU A 9 37.50 17.15 27.56
N GLU A 10 37.15 16.90 26.31
CA GLU A 10 38.10 16.55 25.26
C GLU A 10 38.05 17.64 24.20
N SER A 11 39.21 18.09 23.71
CA SER A 11 39.29 19.13 22.68
C SER A 11 40.19 18.68 21.54
N HIS A 12 39.83 19.07 20.32
CA HIS A 12 40.57 18.66 19.14
C HIS A 12 41.89 19.45 19.10
N PRO A 13 43.07 18.80 18.97
CA PRO A 13 44.36 19.48 19.11
C PRO A 13 44.54 20.66 18.14
N ARG A 14 43.96 20.58 16.95
CA ARG A 14 44.05 21.63 15.92
C ARG A 14 43.08 22.80 16.13
N ARG A 15 42.15 22.73 17.08
CA ARG A 15 41.02 23.68 17.24
C ARG A 15 40.72 24.04 18.70
N ILE A 16 41.70 23.88 19.59
CA ILE A 16 41.51 24.03 21.04
C ILE A 16 40.97 25.41 21.44
N GLY A 17 41.39 26.48 20.76
CA GLY A 17 40.97 27.86 21.03
C GLY A 17 39.64 28.29 20.37
N TRP A 18 39.00 27.41 19.58
CA TRP A 18 37.74 27.78 18.92
C TRP A 18 36.56 27.89 19.88
N LEU A 19 36.69 27.35 21.10
CA LEU A 19 35.68 27.48 22.16
C LEU A 19 36.06 28.50 23.24
N ASP A 20 37.08 29.33 23.01
CA ASP A 20 37.47 30.34 23.98
C ASP A 20 36.31 31.32 24.21
N GLY A 21 35.91 31.43 25.48
CA GLY A 21 34.76 32.22 25.93
C GLY A 21 33.37 31.63 25.59
N VAL A 22 33.30 30.43 24.99
CA VAL A 22 32.03 29.73 24.74
C VAL A 22 31.70 28.82 25.93
N PRO A 23 30.53 28.96 26.57
CA PRO A 23 30.11 28.09 27.65
C PRO A 23 30.03 26.62 27.21
N ARG A 24 30.35 25.70 28.13
CA ARG A 24 30.38 24.25 27.84
C ARG A 24 29.21 23.50 28.46
N ASP A 25 28.39 24.14 29.27
CA ASP A 25 27.15 23.58 29.81
C ASP A 25 25.92 24.08 29.05
N GLN A 26 24.86 23.27 29.03
CA GLN A 26 23.64 23.59 28.30
C GLN A 26 22.98 24.91 28.73
N GLN A 27 22.92 25.20 30.03
CA GLN A 27 22.14 26.34 30.54
C GLN A 27 22.80 27.67 30.17
N ALA A 28 24.11 27.77 30.37
CA ALA A 28 24.87 28.95 29.98
C ALA A 28 24.98 29.08 28.46
N LEU A 29 25.07 27.97 27.72
CA LEU A 29 25.13 28.01 26.26
C LEU A 29 23.83 28.53 25.64
N LEU A 30 22.67 28.20 26.23
CA LEU A 30 21.37 28.77 25.83
C LEU A 30 21.25 30.28 26.11
N GLN A 31 22.05 30.80 27.03
CA GLN A 31 22.12 32.23 27.34
C GLN A 31 23.25 32.94 26.58
N PHE A 32 24.04 32.21 25.79
CA PHE A 32 25.18 32.77 25.09
C PHE A 32 24.70 33.71 23.97
N PRO A 33 25.25 34.95 23.87
CA PRO A 33 24.76 35.94 22.92
C PRO A 33 24.79 35.45 21.46
N GLY A 34 23.65 35.59 20.78
CA GLY A 34 23.49 35.25 19.36
C GLY A 34 23.39 33.76 19.05
N VAL A 35 23.24 32.89 20.06
CA VAL A 35 22.93 31.47 19.84
C VAL A 35 21.52 31.33 19.28
N GLU A 36 21.39 30.50 18.25
CA GLU A 36 20.11 30.14 17.65
C GLU A 36 19.82 28.64 17.88
N ILE A 37 18.58 28.32 18.24
CA ILE A 37 18.14 26.92 18.37
C ILE A 37 17.71 26.43 16.98
N LEU A 38 18.49 25.52 16.39
CA LEU A 38 18.16 24.93 15.08
C LEU A 38 17.19 23.76 15.22
N GLN A 39 17.32 22.98 16.30
CA GLN A 39 16.46 21.82 16.59
C GLN A 39 16.33 21.65 18.09
N SER A 40 15.10 21.41 18.57
CA SER A 40 14.82 21.17 19.98
C SER A 40 13.86 19.99 20.13
N GLU A 41 14.41 18.83 20.46
CA GLU A 41 13.68 17.60 20.75
C GLU A 41 13.86 17.18 22.21
N SER A 42 13.04 16.23 22.67
CA SER A 42 13.06 15.77 24.06
C SER A 42 14.39 15.15 24.52
N GLN A 43 15.17 14.57 23.60
CA GLN A 43 16.46 13.91 23.90
C GLN A 43 17.67 14.56 23.23
N ARG A 44 17.45 15.54 22.36
CA ARG A 44 18.51 16.17 21.56
C ARG A 44 18.18 17.63 21.28
N MET A 45 19.18 18.49 21.42
CA MET A 45 19.10 19.90 21.02
C MET A 45 20.30 20.24 20.15
N VAL A 46 20.08 21.00 19.08
CA VAL A 46 21.12 21.46 18.17
C VAL A 46 21.10 22.97 18.15
N LEU A 47 22.22 23.57 18.54
CA LEU A 47 22.40 25.01 18.65
C LEU A 47 23.42 25.48 17.63
N ARG A 48 23.15 26.62 17.00
CA ARG A 48 24.11 27.36 16.18
C ARG A 48 24.76 28.43 17.05
N ILE A 49 26.08 28.38 17.13
CA ILE A 49 26.90 29.37 17.84
C ILE A 49 27.45 30.34 16.79
N PRO A 50 27.24 31.65 16.95
CA PRO A 50 27.65 32.63 15.96
C PRO A 50 29.18 32.70 15.85
N PRO A 51 29.70 33.11 14.68
CA PRO A 51 31.13 33.25 14.47
C PRO A 51 31.70 34.38 15.33
N SER A 52 33.02 34.36 15.55
CA SER A 52 33.77 35.49 16.11
C SER A 52 35.04 35.71 15.27
N PRO A 53 35.78 36.80 15.47
CA PRO A 53 37.07 37.00 14.78
C PRO A 53 38.06 35.84 14.95
N ALA A 54 37.92 35.04 16.02
CA ALA A 54 38.81 33.92 16.33
C ALA A 54 38.22 32.53 16.03
N ARG A 55 36.94 32.42 15.63
CA ARG A 55 36.27 31.12 15.36
C ARG A 55 35.20 31.21 14.27
N PRO A 56 35.03 30.17 13.44
CA PRO A 56 33.89 30.09 12.54
C PRO A 56 32.58 29.87 13.31
N THR A 57 31.46 29.87 12.59
CA THR A 57 30.17 29.42 13.13
C THR A 57 30.31 27.97 13.59
N LEU A 58 29.84 27.65 14.80
CA LEU A 58 29.90 26.29 15.34
C LEU A 58 28.50 25.72 15.54
N ILE A 59 28.40 24.40 15.58
CA ILE A 59 27.25 23.68 16.06
C ILE A 59 27.58 23.05 17.40
N ALA A 60 26.66 23.17 18.34
CA ALA A 60 26.63 22.38 19.57
C ALA A 60 25.45 21.42 19.53
N LYS A 61 25.75 20.12 19.53
CA LYS A 61 24.75 19.04 19.59
C LYS A 61 24.72 18.51 21.01
N ILE A 62 23.66 18.84 21.72
CA ILE A 62 23.42 18.48 23.12
C ILE A 62 22.58 17.20 23.16
N HIS A 63 23.06 16.20 23.89
CA HIS A 63 22.39 14.91 24.08
C HIS A 63 21.93 14.74 25.53
N GLN A 64 20.64 14.44 25.71
CA GLN A 64 20.03 14.13 27.00
C GLN A 64 19.47 12.69 26.96
N GLU A 65 20.21 11.75 27.54
CA GLU A 65 19.80 10.34 27.60
C GLU A 65 18.78 10.14 28.74
N ARG A 66 17.50 9.95 28.40
CA ARG A 66 16.42 9.87 29.40
C ARG A 66 16.14 8.46 29.91
N ASP A 67 16.26 7.45 29.04
CA ASP A 67 15.96 6.08 29.43
C ASP A 67 17.09 5.44 30.25
N LEU A 68 16.74 4.50 31.13
CA LEU A 68 17.70 3.90 32.06
C LEU A 68 18.81 3.15 31.33
N ALA A 69 18.52 2.52 30.19
CA ALA A 69 19.51 1.80 29.40
C ALA A 69 20.51 2.76 28.73
N ALA A 70 20.05 3.91 28.25
CA ALA A 70 20.85 4.96 27.64
C ALA A 70 21.72 5.67 28.67
N ARG A 71 21.18 5.92 29.88
CA ARG A 71 21.96 6.42 31.02
C ARG A 71 23.05 5.44 31.43
N CYS A 72 22.75 4.13 31.44
CA CYS A 72 23.76 3.10 31.67
C CYS A 72 24.83 3.05 30.57
N ARG A 73 24.45 3.07 29.27
CA ARG A 73 25.42 3.13 28.16
C ARG A 73 26.34 4.34 28.28
N ARG A 74 25.77 5.51 28.57
CA ARG A 74 26.52 6.74 28.81
C ARG A 74 27.49 6.63 29.97
N PHE A 75 27.06 6.02 31.09
CA PHE A 75 27.92 5.76 32.25
C PHE A 75 29.14 4.89 31.88
N PHE A 76 28.96 3.89 31.04
CA PHE A 76 30.07 3.06 30.52
C PHE A 76 30.87 3.71 29.37
N GLY A 77 30.62 4.98 29.06
CA GLY A 77 31.33 5.70 27.99
C GLY A 77 30.83 5.42 26.57
N TRP A 78 29.69 4.74 26.43
CA TRP A 78 29.03 4.45 25.15
C TRP A 78 27.84 5.38 24.89
N GLY A 79 27.92 6.62 25.38
CA GLY A 79 26.92 7.65 25.10
C GLY A 79 27.02 8.16 23.66
N ARG A 80 25.88 8.55 23.06
CA ARG A 80 25.83 8.99 21.64
C ARG A 80 26.81 10.12 21.32
N ALA A 81 26.86 11.15 22.18
CA ALA A 81 27.77 12.28 22.01
C ALA A 81 29.25 11.85 21.98
N ARG A 82 29.65 10.96 22.89
CA ARG A 82 31.04 10.48 22.98
C ARG A 82 31.42 9.62 21.78
N LEU A 83 30.51 8.75 21.33
CA LEU A 83 30.71 7.94 20.13
C LEU A 83 30.82 8.83 18.88
N GLU A 84 29.94 9.83 18.75
CA GLU A 84 29.98 10.78 17.63
C GLU A 84 31.28 11.60 17.62
N TRP A 85 31.71 12.12 18.77
CA TRP A 85 33.00 12.79 18.92
C TRP A 85 34.18 11.92 18.45
N HIS A 86 34.26 10.69 18.96
CA HIS A 86 35.35 9.77 18.64
C HIS A 86 35.35 9.39 17.16
N ASN A 87 34.18 9.07 16.61
CA ASN A 87 34.03 8.67 15.22
C ASN A 87 34.33 9.83 14.25
N LEU A 88 33.88 11.06 14.55
CA LEU A 88 34.22 12.25 13.75
C LEU A 88 35.73 12.52 13.77
N THR A 89 36.37 12.41 14.94
CA THR A 89 37.80 12.66 15.10
C THR A 89 38.63 11.63 14.32
N LEU A 90 38.29 10.35 14.43
CA LEU A 90 38.96 9.30 13.66
C LEU A 90 38.68 9.42 12.16
N ALA A 91 37.46 9.79 11.77
CA ALA A 91 37.08 9.93 10.37
C ALA A 91 37.83 11.09 9.71
N GLU A 92 37.91 12.26 10.36
CA GLU A 92 38.71 13.40 9.87
C GLU A 92 40.20 13.03 9.78
N ALA A 93 40.75 12.34 10.79
CA ALA A 93 42.13 11.89 10.76
C ALA A 93 42.41 10.91 9.60
N GLY A 94 41.43 10.07 9.24
CA GLY A 94 41.46 9.19 8.08
C GLY A 94 41.23 9.90 6.74
N GLY A 95 40.99 11.22 6.73
CA GLY A 95 40.72 12.01 5.54
C GLY A 95 39.29 11.91 5.00
N ALA A 96 38.34 11.44 5.80
CA ALA A 96 36.94 11.41 5.42
C ALA A 96 36.36 12.83 5.34
N ALA A 97 35.47 13.06 4.38
CA ALA A 97 34.70 14.30 4.31
C ALA A 97 33.56 14.26 5.35
N VAL A 98 33.83 14.78 6.54
CA VAL A 98 32.89 14.88 7.68
C VAL A 98 32.94 16.29 8.28
N PRO A 99 31.91 16.72 9.03
CA PRO A 99 32.01 17.95 9.83
C PRO A 99 33.21 17.90 10.77
N ARG A 100 33.90 19.03 10.89
CA ARG A 100 35.17 19.10 11.63
C ARG A 100 34.89 19.14 13.15
N PRO A 101 35.27 18.10 13.93
CA PRO A 101 35.04 18.09 15.37
C PRO A 101 35.92 19.13 16.08
N VAL A 102 35.35 19.76 17.11
CA VAL A 102 36.01 20.81 17.91
C VAL A 102 36.24 20.35 19.34
N ALA A 103 35.20 19.93 20.05
CA ALA A 103 35.32 19.41 21.42
C ALA A 103 34.15 18.52 21.82
N LEU A 104 34.33 17.79 22.94
CA LEU A 104 33.30 17.08 23.68
C LEU A 104 33.31 17.59 25.13
N ALA A 105 32.14 17.94 25.65
CA ALA A 105 31.94 18.27 27.07
C ALA A 105 30.91 17.32 27.69
N CYS A 106 31.31 16.59 28.73
CA CYS A 106 30.45 15.63 29.43
C CYS A 106 30.04 16.17 30.81
N HIS A 107 28.73 16.21 31.09
CA HIS A 107 28.18 16.71 32.36
C HIS A 107 27.52 15.61 33.18
N ARG A 108 26.76 15.94 34.22
CA ARG A 108 26.00 14.94 34.98
C ARG A 108 24.80 14.38 34.20
N ASP A 109 24.05 15.27 33.54
CA ASP A 109 22.74 14.94 32.96
C ASP A 109 22.69 15.07 31.42
N HIS A 110 23.75 15.59 30.80
CA HIS A 110 23.84 15.78 29.35
C HIS A 110 25.29 15.75 28.87
N ASP A 111 25.49 15.52 27.58
CA ASP A 111 26.79 15.66 26.90
C ASP A 111 26.63 16.58 25.69
N ILE A 112 27.70 17.30 25.32
CA ILE A 112 27.70 18.24 24.20
C ILE A 112 28.86 17.93 23.26
N VAL A 113 28.56 17.73 21.98
CA VAL A 113 29.57 17.66 20.92
C VAL A 113 29.58 18.96 20.15
N PHE A 114 30.76 19.55 19.99
CA PHE A 114 30.97 20.75 19.19
C PHE A 114 31.65 20.38 17.87
N PHE A 115 31.13 20.90 16.77
CA PHE A 115 31.74 20.75 15.45
C PHE A 115 31.49 22.00 14.60
N ASP A 116 32.28 22.16 13.55
CA ASP A 116 32.16 23.26 12.60
C ASP A 116 30.81 23.26 11.88
N TYR A 117 30.24 24.45 11.68
CA TYR A 117 29.03 24.61 10.89
C TYR A 117 29.37 24.67 9.40
N LEU A 118 28.83 23.73 8.63
CA LEU A 118 28.97 23.73 7.18
C LEU A 118 28.02 24.77 6.57
N LEU A 119 28.57 25.92 6.18
CA LEU A 119 27.81 26.99 5.52
C LEU A 119 27.38 26.58 4.11
N ASP A 120 26.20 27.05 3.72
CA ASP A 120 25.61 26.88 2.38
C ASP A 120 25.47 25.41 1.94
N THR A 121 25.24 24.52 2.91
CA THR A 121 24.96 23.10 2.63
C THR A 121 23.49 22.77 2.72
N GLU A 122 23.05 21.82 1.90
CA GLU A 122 21.72 21.23 1.95
C GLU A 122 21.79 19.70 1.91
N HIS A 123 20.65 19.03 2.10
CA HIS A 123 20.60 17.57 2.01
C HIS A 123 20.69 17.10 0.56
N PHE A 124 21.52 16.08 0.31
CA PHE A 124 21.79 15.57 -1.03
C PHE A 124 20.55 15.26 -1.90
N PRO A 125 19.44 14.67 -1.39
CA PRO A 125 18.25 14.43 -2.19
C PRO A 125 17.65 15.70 -2.79
N GLN A 126 17.56 16.78 -2.01
CA GLN A 126 17.00 18.07 -2.45
C GLN A 126 17.89 18.73 -3.50
N PHE A 127 19.21 18.60 -3.35
CA PHE A 127 20.17 19.08 -4.32
C PHE A 127 20.07 18.31 -5.64
N LEU A 128 19.96 16.98 -5.56
CA LEU A 128 19.89 16.11 -6.74
C LEU A 128 18.61 16.34 -7.57
N GLU A 129 17.50 16.77 -6.96
CA GLU A 129 16.24 17.09 -7.64
C GLU A 129 16.35 18.24 -8.67
N ARG A 130 17.40 19.07 -8.57
CA ARG A 130 17.64 20.21 -9.49
C ARG A 130 18.22 19.81 -10.83
N PHE A 131 18.73 18.58 -10.93
CA PHE A 131 19.48 18.11 -12.10
C PHE A 131 18.72 17.02 -12.84
N ASP A 132 18.74 17.12 -14.16
CA ASP A 132 18.27 16.11 -15.11
C ASP A 132 19.37 15.74 -16.12
N GLY A 133 19.07 14.78 -16.99
CA GLY A 133 19.97 14.38 -18.07
C GLY A 133 21.42 14.11 -17.63
N VAL A 134 22.37 14.74 -18.33
CA VAL A 134 23.81 14.51 -18.16
C VAL A 134 24.32 15.02 -16.80
N GLU A 135 23.80 16.14 -16.31
CA GLU A 135 24.23 16.73 -15.04
C GLU A 135 23.82 15.86 -13.85
N ARG A 136 22.61 15.27 -13.90
CA ARG A 136 22.16 14.28 -12.91
C ARG A 136 23.08 13.07 -12.87
N VAL A 137 23.45 12.54 -14.04
CA VAL A 137 24.36 11.41 -14.16
C VAL A 137 25.73 11.73 -13.54
N ALA A 138 26.26 12.92 -13.81
CA ALA A 138 27.52 13.38 -13.24
C ALA A 138 27.45 13.45 -11.70
N MET A 139 26.37 14.02 -11.15
CA MET A 139 26.18 14.11 -9.69
C MET A 139 26.11 12.74 -9.01
N LEU A 140 25.45 11.76 -9.63
CA LEU A 140 25.37 10.40 -9.11
C LEU A 140 26.73 9.70 -9.12
N ARG A 141 27.55 9.95 -10.15
CA ARG A 141 28.93 9.44 -10.20
C ARG A 141 29.81 10.09 -9.13
N VAL A 142 29.64 11.38 -8.87
CA VAL A 142 30.30 12.09 -7.76
C VAL A 142 29.94 11.44 -6.42
N LEU A 143 28.66 11.14 -6.19
CA LEU A 143 28.20 10.42 -4.99
C LEU A 143 28.87 9.04 -4.83
N GLY A 144 28.97 8.27 -5.92
CA GLY A 144 29.62 6.95 -5.91
C GLY A 144 31.11 7.03 -5.59
N ASN A 145 31.83 7.97 -6.22
CA ASN A 145 33.25 8.18 -5.97
C ASN A 145 33.52 8.73 -4.55
N TRP A 146 32.65 9.60 -4.06
CA TRP A 146 32.68 10.11 -2.69
C TRP A 146 32.52 8.99 -1.66
N LEU A 147 31.59 8.05 -1.87
CA LEU A 147 31.44 6.88 -0.99
C LEU A 147 32.73 6.05 -0.92
N ALA A 148 33.42 5.88 -2.05
CA ALA A 148 34.72 5.21 -2.06
C ALA A 148 35.75 5.97 -1.21
N GLY A 149 35.71 7.31 -1.19
CA GLY A 149 36.52 8.13 -0.27
C GLY A 149 36.24 7.84 1.21
N ILE A 150 34.95 7.79 1.60
CA ILE A 150 34.52 7.45 2.97
C ILE A 150 35.02 6.04 3.37
N VAL A 151 34.86 5.05 2.49
CA VAL A 151 35.33 3.69 2.74
C VAL A 151 36.86 3.62 2.84
N ARG A 152 37.58 4.36 1.98
CA ARG A 152 39.05 4.45 2.00
C ARG A 152 39.56 5.05 3.31
N ALA A 153 38.86 6.04 3.86
CA ALA A 153 39.16 6.64 5.15
C ALA A 153 38.87 5.71 6.35
N GLY A 154 38.33 4.51 6.09
CA GLY A 154 38.09 3.50 7.12
C GLY A 154 36.80 3.69 7.91
N VAL A 155 35.82 4.42 7.35
CA VAL A 155 34.53 4.70 7.98
C VAL A 155 33.49 3.66 7.56
N ASP A 156 33.12 2.76 8.46
CA ASP A 156 31.97 1.85 8.32
C ASP A 156 30.71 2.52 8.90
N ALA A 157 30.04 3.32 8.07
CA ALA A 157 28.82 4.01 8.43
C ALA A 157 27.63 3.03 8.38
N HIS A 158 27.02 2.77 9.54
CA HIS A 158 25.93 1.81 9.66
C HIS A 158 24.58 2.36 9.18
N ASP A 159 24.44 3.69 9.12
CA ASP A 159 23.23 4.39 8.66
C ASP A 159 23.55 5.39 7.54
N ILE A 160 24.22 4.92 6.49
CA ILE A 160 24.57 5.75 5.32
C ILE A 160 23.43 5.73 4.29
N HIS A 161 22.58 6.75 4.35
CA HIS A 161 21.57 7.03 3.33
C HIS A 161 21.68 8.48 2.87
N THR A 162 21.13 8.81 1.70
CA THR A 162 21.26 10.14 1.08
C THR A 162 20.82 11.30 1.99
N GLY A 163 19.86 11.09 2.89
CA GLY A 163 19.47 12.08 3.91
C GLY A 163 20.57 12.45 4.92
N ASN A 164 21.55 11.59 5.17
CA ASN A 164 22.70 11.85 6.07
C ASN A 164 23.92 12.35 5.29
N ILE A 165 23.69 12.90 4.09
CA ILE A 165 24.71 13.47 3.24
C ILE A 165 24.36 14.93 3.01
N LEU A 166 25.25 15.81 3.43
CA LEU A 166 25.18 17.22 3.11
C LEU A 166 26.01 17.49 1.85
N VAL A 167 25.56 18.43 1.03
CA VAL A 167 26.25 18.83 -0.20
C VAL A 167 26.31 20.34 -0.32
N ARG A 168 27.41 20.84 -0.91
CA ARG A 168 27.63 22.22 -1.33
C ARG A 168 28.21 22.24 -2.73
N GLY A 169 27.76 23.17 -3.56
CA GLY A 169 28.25 23.36 -4.92
C GLY A 169 27.13 23.84 -5.82
N TYR A 170 27.45 24.10 -7.08
CA TYR A 170 26.46 24.50 -8.09
C TYR A 170 26.23 23.40 -9.13
N ASP A 171 27.24 22.56 -9.35
CA ASP A 171 27.27 21.49 -10.35
C ASP A 171 28.09 20.29 -9.83
N ALA A 172 28.28 19.27 -10.65
CA ALA A 172 29.03 18.07 -10.29
C ALA A 172 30.54 18.32 -10.10
N GLU A 173 31.13 19.28 -10.80
CA GLU A 173 32.58 19.58 -10.71
C GLU A 173 32.93 20.32 -9.41
N THR A 174 32.01 21.16 -8.93
CA THR A 174 32.16 21.96 -7.70
C THR A 174 31.56 21.29 -6.46
N ALA A 175 30.81 20.19 -6.63
CA ALA A 175 30.13 19.50 -5.55
C ALA A 175 31.11 18.92 -4.51
N SER A 176 30.91 19.32 -3.27
CA SER A 176 31.56 18.76 -2.09
C SER A 176 30.50 18.12 -1.20
N LEU A 177 30.73 16.88 -0.77
CA LEU A 177 29.77 16.09 0.00
C LEU A 177 30.36 15.76 1.38
N TRP A 178 29.53 15.79 2.42
CA TRP A 178 29.92 15.45 3.79
C TRP A 178 28.96 14.44 4.42
N LEU A 179 29.52 13.45 5.12
CA LEU A 179 28.75 12.48 5.89
C LEU A 179 28.47 13.06 7.27
N ILE A 180 27.21 13.07 7.68
CA ILE A 180 26.77 13.51 9.01
C ILE A 180 26.22 12.33 9.83
N ASP A 181 26.06 12.56 11.14
CA ASP A 181 25.48 11.62 12.10
C ASP A 181 26.26 10.30 12.29
N LEU A 182 27.53 10.41 12.70
CA LEU A 182 28.45 9.28 12.83
C LEU A 182 28.34 8.51 14.17
N HIS A 183 27.31 8.72 14.98
CA HIS A 183 27.23 8.13 16.32
C HIS A 183 27.19 6.58 16.32
N ASP A 184 26.65 5.97 15.26
CA ASP A 184 26.58 4.51 15.08
C ASP A 184 27.68 3.95 14.14
N ALA A 185 28.63 4.78 13.71
CA ALA A 185 29.71 4.35 12.82
C ALA A 185 30.79 3.53 13.55
N LYS A 186 31.55 2.73 12.80
CA LYS A 186 32.81 2.14 13.25
C LYS A 186 33.94 2.71 12.42
N VAL A 187 34.92 3.33 13.07
CA VAL A 187 36.04 4.02 12.39
C VAL A 187 37.37 3.47 12.91
N GLY A 188 38.37 3.37 12.03
CA GLY A 188 39.77 3.07 12.40
C GLY A 188 40.25 1.63 12.18
N PHE A 189 39.36 0.67 11.91
CA PHE A 189 39.73 -0.75 11.70
C PHE A 189 39.70 -1.19 10.23
N GLY A 190 39.56 -0.25 9.31
CA GLY A 190 39.25 -0.53 7.91
C GLY A 190 37.83 -1.10 7.72
N VAL A 191 37.27 -0.95 6.53
CA VAL A 191 35.91 -1.43 6.24
C VAL A 191 35.98 -2.84 5.66
N ALA A 192 35.37 -3.82 6.32
CA ALA A 192 35.32 -5.19 5.86
C ALA A 192 34.56 -5.32 4.51
N PRO A 193 34.92 -6.24 3.60
CA PRO A 193 34.31 -6.33 2.27
C PRO A 193 32.78 -6.38 2.27
N HIS A 194 32.18 -7.21 3.15
CA HIS A 194 30.73 -7.32 3.27
C HIS A 194 30.06 -6.00 3.74
N ARG A 195 30.76 -5.18 4.52
CA ARG A 195 30.29 -3.85 4.95
C ARG A 195 30.34 -2.83 3.83
N ARG A 196 31.38 -2.86 2.98
CA ARG A 196 31.46 -2.02 1.76
C ARG A 196 30.24 -2.25 0.87
N VAL A 197 29.93 -3.52 0.59
CA VAL A 197 28.74 -3.92 -0.18
C VAL A 197 27.45 -3.44 0.51
N ALA A 198 27.37 -3.54 1.84
CA ALA A 198 26.21 -3.08 2.59
C ALA A 198 25.99 -1.56 2.48
N MET A 199 27.05 -0.75 2.58
CA MET A 199 27.00 0.71 2.43
C MET A 199 26.55 1.12 1.02
N VAL A 200 27.12 0.50 -0.03
CA VAL A 200 26.69 0.71 -1.43
C VAL A 200 25.20 0.41 -1.59
N ARG A 201 24.73 -0.72 -1.06
CA ARG A 201 23.31 -1.11 -1.10
C ARG A 201 22.40 -0.16 -0.32
N GLN A 202 22.88 0.45 0.77
CA GLN A 202 22.09 1.42 1.53
C GLN A 202 21.87 2.72 0.75
N ILE A 203 22.89 3.23 0.05
CA ILE A 203 22.74 4.40 -0.84
C ILE A 203 21.86 4.04 -2.04
N ALA A 204 22.11 2.92 -2.71
CA ALA A 204 21.29 2.47 -3.84
C ALA A 204 19.79 2.34 -3.47
N ARG A 205 19.49 1.86 -2.26
CA ARG A 205 18.13 1.83 -1.71
C ARG A 205 17.55 3.24 -1.53
N ALA A 206 18.36 4.18 -1.04
CA ALA A 206 17.92 5.57 -0.83
C ALA A 206 17.67 6.31 -2.15
N LEU A 207 18.32 5.92 -3.25
CA LEU A 207 18.08 6.43 -4.60
C LEU A 207 16.81 5.89 -5.26
N GLY A 208 16.14 4.88 -4.68
CA GLY A 208 14.82 4.43 -5.14
C GLY A 208 14.79 3.25 -6.11
N ALA A 209 15.92 2.55 -6.32
CA ALA A 209 16.09 1.28 -7.04
C ALA A 209 15.06 0.95 -8.15
N ALA A 210 13.89 0.40 -7.81
CA ALA A 210 12.82 0.05 -8.77
C ALA A 210 12.32 1.21 -9.64
N ARG A 211 12.37 2.47 -9.17
CA ARG A 211 11.92 3.65 -9.92
C ARG A 211 13.04 4.35 -10.68
N ALA A 212 14.28 4.15 -10.25
CA ALA A 212 15.43 4.91 -10.69
C ALA A 212 16.63 3.97 -10.92
N GLY A 213 16.39 2.86 -11.62
CA GLY A 213 17.43 1.86 -11.91
C GLY A 213 18.64 2.48 -12.62
N HIS A 214 18.38 3.42 -13.53
CA HIS A 214 19.42 4.22 -14.17
C HIS A 214 20.24 5.05 -13.15
N ASP A 215 19.59 5.67 -12.16
CA ASP A 215 20.32 6.44 -11.15
C ASP A 215 21.24 5.56 -10.31
N VAL A 216 20.77 4.34 -9.96
CA VAL A 216 21.58 3.34 -9.26
C VAL A 216 22.76 2.92 -10.12
N LEU A 217 22.57 2.67 -11.42
CA LEU A 217 23.65 2.35 -12.35
C LEU A 217 24.71 3.46 -12.38
N HIS A 218 24.32 4.73 -12.53
CA HIS A 218 25.27 5.84 -12.59
C HIS A 218 26.01 6.08 -11.27
N PHE A 219 25.33 5.90 -10.13
CA PHE A 219 25.98 5.84 -8.83
C PHE A 219 27.01 4.70 -8.76
N LEU A 220 26.65 3.50 -9.22
CA LEU A 220 27.56 2.35 -9.24
C LEU A 220 28.75 2.55 -10.18
N GLN A 221 28.58 3.26 -11.31
CA GLN A 221 29.68 3.61 -12.21
C GLN A 221 30.72 4.51 -11.50
N GLY A 222 30.25 5.49 -10.71
CA GLY A 222 31.12 6.32 -9.88
C GLY A 222 31.80 5.54 -8.76
N TRP A 223 31.06 4.64 -8.10
CA TRP A 223 31.61 3.75 -7.08
C TRP A 223 32.67 2.80 -7.67
N ALA A 224 32.41 2.19 -8.82
CA ALA A 224 33.30 1.24 -9.48
C ALA A 224 34.64 1.89 -9.83
N HIS A 225 34.61 3.09 -10.41
CA HIS A 225 35.81 3.90 -10.65
C HIS A 225 36.51 4.28 -9.33
N GLY A 226 35.79 4.86 -8.38
CA GLY A 226 36.37 5.30 -7.10
C GLY A 226 36.99 4.16 -6.29
N ALA A 227 36.33 3.00 -6.25
CA ALA A 227 36.80 1.81 -5.54
C ALA A 227 38.04 1.20 -6.19
N ARG A 228 38.12 1.20 -7.53
CA ARG A 228 39.32 0.79 -8.27
C ARG A 228 40.46 1.77 -8.03
N ALA A 229 40.25 3.06 -8.29
CA ALA A 229 41.27 4.10 -8.17
C ALA A 229 41.86 4.23 -6.75
N LYS A 230 41.05 3.97 -5.72
CA LYS A 230 41.48 4.03 -4.30
C LYS A 230 41.98 2.70 -3.75
N GLY A 231 42.10 1.65 -4.59
CA GLY A 231 42.60 0.33 -4.18
C GLY A 231 41.69 -0.40 -3.18
N ILE A 232 40.39 -0.13 -3.21
CA ILE A 232 39.40 -0.71 -2.29
C ILE A 232 38.93 -2.06 -2.83
N ASP A 233 38.34 -2.06 -4.03
CA ASP A 233 37.76 -3.23 -4.68
C ASP A 233 37.60 -2.98 -6.18
N GLY A 234 38.58 -3.44 -6.97
CA GLY A 234 38.52 -3.33 -8.43
C GLY A 234 37.51 -4.28 -9.09
N SER A 235 36.95 -5.25 -8.36
CA SER A 235 36.04 -6.26 -8.92
C SER A 235 34.66 -5.73 -9.29
N TRP A 236 34.38 -4.46 -8.99
CA TRP A 236 33.13 -3.80 -9.39
C TRP A 236 33.16 -3.24 -10.81
N ALA A 237 34.35 -3.06 -11.38
CA ALA A 237 34.53 -2.30 -12.60
C ALA A 237 35.01 -3.21 -13.75
N VAL A 238 34.48 -2.99 -14.96
CA VAL A 238 34.85 -3.67 -16.21
C VAL A 238 35.57 -2.68 -17.14
N GLY A 239 36.57 -3.15 -17.87
CA GLY A 239 37.27 -2.33 -18.86
C GLY A 239 38.04 -1.16 -18.26
N PRO A 240 38.50 -0.21 -19.08
CA PRO A 240 39.25 0.97 -18.63
C PRO A 240 38.34 2.01 -17.95
N ASP A 241 38.95 2.85 -17.11
CA ASP A 241 38.27 4.02 -16.55
C ASP A 241 37.99 5.04 -17.67
N ARG A 242 36.87 5.74 -17.55
CA ARG A 242 36.38 6.75 -18.48
C ARG A 242 36.13 8.05 -17.75
N GLU A 243 36.03 9.13 -18.50
CA GLU A 243 35.73 10.45 -17.97
C GLU A 243 34.66 11.14 -18.81
N THR A 244 33.78 11.89 -18.16
CA THR A 244 32.79 12.74 -18.84
C THR A 244 32.65 14.01 -18.03
N SER A 245 32.95 15.16 -18.65
CA SER A 245 32.93 16.48 -18.00
C SER A 245 33.73 16.51 -16.69
N GLY A 246 34.99 16.08 -16.71
CA GLY A 246 35.86 16.05 -15.53
C GLY A 246 35.50 14.99 -14.47
N ILE A 247 34.40 14.24 -14.65
CA ILE A 247 33.95 13.22 -13.69
C ILE A 247 34.33 11.83 -14.19
N GLY A 248 35.24 11.18 -13.45
CA GLY A 248 35.68 9.80 -13.69
C GLY A 248 34.61 8.76 -13.34
N TRP A 249 34.48 7.73 -14.18
CA TRP A 249 33.55 6.62 -14.01
C TRP A 249 34.04 5.35 -14.72
N ALA A 250 33.51 4.18 -14.36
CA ALA A 250 33.85 2.91 -15.00
C ALA A 250 32.59 2.10 -15.26
N ASP A 251 32.62 1.22 -16.27
CA ASP A 251 31.53 0.28 -16.51
C ASP A 251 31.43 -0.69 -15.32
N VAL A 252 30.21 -1.06 -14.94
CA VAL A 252 29.95 -1.88 -13.76
C VAL A 252 29.81 -3.34 -14.17
N VAL A 253 30.38 -4.27 -13.39
CA VAL A 253 30.15 -5.71 -13.58
C VAL A 253 28.64 -5.99 -13.45
N GLU A 254 28.06 -6.64 -14.46
CA GLU A 254 26.62 -6.89 -14.57
C GLU A 254 26.05 -7.60 -13.32
N ASP A 255 26.70 -8.67 -12.87
CA ASP A 255 26.31 -9.37 -11.63
C ASP A 255 26.26 -8.45 -10.41
N ARG A 256 27.21 -7.50 -10.29
CA ARG A 256 27.25 -6.56 -9.16
C ARG A 256 26.14 -5.51 -9.24
N HIS A 257 25.85 -5.05 -10.45
CA HIS A 257 24.72 -4.16 -10.71
C HIS A 257 23.41 -4.85 -10.32
N ASP A 258 23.16 -6.03 -10.86
CA ASP A 258 21.92 -6.77 -10.67
C ASP A 258 21.75 -7.19 -9.20
N GLU A 259 22.78 -7.74 -8.55
CA GLU A 259 22.70 -8.08 -7.13
C GLU A 259 22.36 -6.88 -6.25
N THR A 260 22.92 -5.70 -6.58
CA THR A 260 22.69 -4.46 -5.82
C THR A 260 21.27 -3.96 -6.03
N LEU A 261 20.80 -3.94 -7.28
CA LEU A 261 19.45 -3.54 -7.63
C LEU A 261 18.42 -4.45 -6.95
N HIS A 262 18.54 -5.77 -7.12
CA HIS A 262 17.66 -6.76 -6.47
C HIS A 262 17.69 -6.68 -4.93
N ALA A 263 18.86 -6.39 -4.33
CA ALA A 263 18.96 -6.21 -2.88
C ALA A 263 18.26 -4.93 -2.39
N ALA A 264 18.45 -3.82 -3.11
CA ALA A 264 17.84 -2.54 -2.82
C ALA A 264 16.30 -2.62 -2.97
N GLU A 265 15.82 -3.25 -4.05
CA GLU A 265 14.41 -3.53 -4.28
C GLU A 265 13.79 -4.38 -3.19
N ARG A 266 14.41 -5.51 -2.81
CA ARG A 266 13.90 -6.36 -1.72
C ARG A 266 13.86 -5.61 -0.38
N ALA A 267 14.81 -4.73 -0.12
CA ALA A 267 14.82 -3.92 1.10
C ALA A 267 13.69 -2.87 1.07
N GLU A 268 13.45 -2.26 -0.07
CA GLU A 268 12.38 -1.29 -0.28
C GLU A 268 10.99 -1.95 -0.22
N ILE A 269 10.79 -3.10 -0.87
CA ILE A 269 9.61 -3.96 -0.72
C ILE A 269 9.34 -4.28 0.76
N ARG A 270 10.38 -4.65 1.54
CA ARG A 270 10.25 -4.91 2.98
C ARG A 270 9.89 -3.65 3.78
N ARG A 271 10.47 -2.49 3.46
CA ARG A 271 10.12 -1.20 4.07
C ARG A 271 8.66 -0.86 3.78
N ARG A 272 8.24 -0.95 2.51
CA ARG A 272 6.85 -0.74 2.06
C ARG A 272 5.88 -1.67 2.78
N ARG A 273 6.18 -2.98 2.87
CA ARG A 273 5.41 -3.96 3.66
C ARG A 273 5.27 -3.57 5.13
N ARG A 274 6.33 -3.09 5.78
CA ARG A 274 6.27 -2.62 7.18
C ARG A 274 5.45 -1.35 7.32
N HIS A 275 5.56 -0.41 6.38
CA HIS A 275 4.77 0.83 6.39
C HIS A 275 3.28 0.53 6.19
N ILE A 276 2.93 -0.31 5.21
CA ILE A 276 1.57 -0.81 4.98
C ILE A 276 1.05 -1.53 6.23
N SER A 277 1.83 -2.46 6.80
CA SER A 277 1.41 -3.19 8.01
C SER A 277 1.25 -2.29 9.24
N ARG A 278 1.98 -1.18 9.34
CA ARG A 278 1.81 -0.17 10.42
C ARG A 278 0.62 0.74 10.15
N ALA A 279 0.42 1.21 8.92
CA ALA A 279 -0.74 2.00 8.52
C ALA A 279 -2.06 1.22 8.69
N LEU A 280 -2.03 -0.10 8.45
CA LEU A 280 -3.16 -1.00 8.69
C LEU A 280 -3.38 -1.35 10.18
N ARG A 281 -2.37 -1.16 11.05
CA ARG A 281 -2.46 -1.42 12.50
C ARG A 281 -2.72 -0.17 13.34
N GLY A 282 -2.38 1.02 12.84
CA GLY A 282 -2.40 2.29 13.58
C GLY A 282 -3.57 3.24 13.26
N GLY A 283 -4.57 2.80 12.51
CA GLY A 283 -5.73 3.61 12.14
C GLY A 283 -6.96 3.34 13.01
N THR A 284 -7.00 3.89 14.21
CA THR A 284 -8.28 4.34 14.78
C THR A 284 -8.63 5.65 14.09
N GLY A 285 -9.60 5.63 13.18
CA GLY A 285 -10.13 6.82 12.51
C GLY A 285 -9.87 6.87 11.01
N THR A 286 -10.89 6.55 10.22
CA THR A 286 -11.37 7.35 9.07
C THR A 286 -12.59 6.68 8.46
N HIS A 287 -13.74 7.31 8.69
CA HIS A 287 -15.05 6.83 8.35
C HIS A 287 -15.34 6.92 6.86
N HIS A 288 -16.04 5.90 6.37
CA HIS A 288 -16.52 5.80 5.01
C HIS A 288 -17.94 6.38 4.98
N GLN A 289 -18.19 7.35 4.11
CA GLN A 289 -19.54 7.72 3.71
C GLN A 289 -19.52 8.07 2.22
N ARG A 290 -20.52 7.62 1.47
CA ARG A 290 -20.67 7.89 0.03
C ARG A 290 -21.76 8.94 -0.17
N VAL A 291 -21.51 9.82 -1.12
CA VAL A 291 -22.42 10.85 -1.65
C VAL A 291 -23.49 10.22 -2.53
N LYS A 292 -24.71 10.78 -2.48
CA LYS A 292 -25.82 10.55 -3.42
C LYS A 292 -25.50 11.15 -4.78
N VAL A 293 -25.72 10.41 -5.86
CA VAL A 293 -26.17 10.99 -7.14
C VAL A 293 -27.24 10.05 -7.70
N ASP A 294 -28.31 10.63 -8.19
CA ASP A 294 -29.59 9.98 -8.46
C ASP A 294 -29.52 8.81 -9.47
N GLY A 295 -30.08 7.67 -9.07
CA GLY A 295 -30.75 6.73 -9.98
C GLY A 295 -29.93 5.64 -10.68
N GLU A 296 -29.30 4.74 -9.93
CA GLU A 296 -29.17 3.27 -10.15
C GLU A 296 -27.87 2.72 -9.54
N VAL A 297 -27.98 1.75 -8.63
CA VAL A 297 -26.83 1.07 -7.99
C VAL A 297 -27.07 -0.44 -8.07
N GLN A 298 -26.28 -1.15 -8.88
CA GLN A 298 -26.20 -2.62 -8.84
C GLN A 298 -25.20 -3.05 -7.77
N VAL A 299 -25.63 -4.00 -6.92
CA VAL A 299 -24.80 -4.64 -5.89
C VAL A 299 -24.92 -6.15 -6.08
N ARG A 300 -23.83 -6.86 -6.39
CA ARG A 300 -23.82 -8.33 -6.35
C ARG A 300 -22.91 -8.86 -5.25
N ARG A 301 -23.37 -9.91 -4.54
CA ARG A 301 -22.83 -10.42 -3.27
C ARG A 301 -22.17 -11.81 -3.38
N ARG A 302 -21.22 -12.03 -2.46
CA ARG A 302 -20.58 -13.31 -2.07
C ARG A 302 -21.58 -14.38 -1.61
N SER A 303 -21.30 -15.65 -1.97
CA SER A 303 -21.81 -16.87 -1.31
C SER A 303 -20.75 -17.49 -0.36
N PRO A 304 -21.14 -18.26 0.69
CA PRO A 304 -20.26 -18.81 1.72
C PRO A 304 -20.14 -20.36 1.71
N ALA A 305 -18.94 -20.86 2.05
CA ALA A 305 -18.53 -22.13 2.69
C ALA A 305 -17.18 -22.61 2.09
N ALA A 306 -16.23 -23.26 2.76
CA ALA A 306 -15.89 -23.44 4.16
C ALA A 306 -14.41 -23.88 4.18
N SER A 307 -13.56 -23.12 4.88
CA SER A 307 -12.18 -23.44 5.30
C SER A 307 -11.31 -24.33 4.39
N SER A 308 -10.58 -23.70 3.46
CA SER A 308 -9.11 -23.67 3.47
C SER A 308 -8.62 -22.90 2.25
N HIS A 309 -7.67 -21.99 2.47
CA HIS A 309 -7.04 -21.10 1.49
C HIS A 309 -7.91 -19.97 0.89
N PRO A 310 -7.33 -18.77 0.65
CA PRO A 310 -8.09 -17.59 0.24
C PRO A 310 -8.30 -17.62 -1.28
N GLU A 311 -9.43 -18.16 -1.72
CA GLU A 311 -9.87 -18.04 -3.11
C GLU A 311 -10.73 -16.79 -3.34
N TYR A 312 -10.39 -16.11 -4.43
CA TYR A 312 -10.89 -14.83 -4.88
C TYR A 312 -11.93 -15.06 -5.98
N SER A 313 -13.07 -14.38 -5.93
CA SER A 313 -14.08 -14.41 -7.02
C SER A 313 -13.96 -13.18 -7.91
N VAL A 314 -13.72 -13.43 -9.20
CA VAL A 314 -13.63 -12.51 -10.33
C VAL A 314 -15.03 -12.03 -10.74
N GLY A 315 -15.21 -10.73 -11.06
CA GLY A 315 -16.39 -10.29 -11.85
C GLY A 315 -17.06 -8.93 -11.62
N GLU A 316 -16.63 -8.03 -10.73
CA GLU A 316 -17.16 -6.64 -10.68
C GLU A 316 -16.06 -5.59 -10.45
N PRO A 317 -16.00 -4.50 -11.24
CA PRO A 317 -15.05 -3.42 -11.04
C PRO A 317 -15.33 -2.72 -9.71
N ARG A 318 -14.37 -2.83 -8.79
CA ARG A 318 -14.40 -2.16 -7.49
C ARG A 318 -13.51 -0.94 -7.59
N ALA A 319 -14.06 0.28 -7.64
CA ALA A 319 -13.26 1.48 -7.39
C ALA A 319 -12.52 1.30 -6.05
N ALA A 320 -11.26 0.91 -6.14
CA ALA A 320 -10.48 0.44 -5.02
C ALA A 320 -9.52 1.56 -4.71
N TRP A 321 -9.80 2.28 -3.63
CA TRP A 321 -8.84 3.10 -2.91
C TRP A 321 -7.45 2.44 -2.72
N PHE A 322 -7.38 1.11 -2.86
CA PHE A 322 -6.14 0.33 -2.89
C PHE A 322 -5.35 0.46 -4.19
N GLY A 323 -5.97 0.55 -5.37
CA GLY A 323 -5.27 0.68 -6.65
C GLY A 323 -4.47 1.98 -6.72
N ASP A 324 -5.13 3.10 -6.41
CA ASP A 324 -4.47 4.40 -6.32
C ASP A 324 -3.47 4.47 -5.17
N ARG A 325 -3.73 3.89 -4.00
CA ARG A 325 -2.68 3.77 -2.96
C ARG A 325 -1.51 2.92 -3.41
N VAL A 326 -1.71 1.88 -4.21
CA VAL A 326 -0.61 1.12 -4.81
C VAL A 326 0.14 2.02 -5.79
N LEU A 327 -0.53 2.80 -6.63
CA LEU A 327 0.12 3.73 -7.55
C LEU A 327 0.88 4.86 -6.81
N GLN A 328 0.24 5.56 -5.90
CA GLN A 328 0.83 6.57 -5.03
C GLN A 328 1.99 6.01 -4.20
N THR A 329 1.89 4.79 -3.67
CA THR A 329 2.92 4.24 -2.76
C THR A 329 4.04 3.53 -3.51
N VAL A 330 3.73 2.80 -4.59
CA VAL A 330 4.70 2.05 -5.40
C VAL A 330 5.35 2.97 -6.44
N TRP A 331 4.56 3.75 -7.18
CA TRP A 331 5.03 4.62 -8.27
C TRP A 331 5.10 6.11 -7.92
N HIS A 332 4.56 6.57 -6.79
CA HIS A 332 4.56 8.00 -6.40
C HIS A 332 3.80 8.91 -7.37
N ASP A 333 2.83 8.33 -8.08
CA ASP A 333 1.88 9.12 -8.83
C ASP A 333 1.03 9.96 -7.88
N LYS A 334 0.87 11.25 -8.19
CA LYS A 334 -0.08 12.10 -7.47
C LYS A 334 -1.50 11.74 -7.95
N PRO A 335 -2.51 11.71 -7.05
CA PRO A 335 -3.88 11.54 -7.48
C PRO A 335 -4.24 12.65 -8.47
N ARG A 336 -4.75 12.27 -9.64
CA ARG A 336 -5.03 13.22 -10.74
C ARG A 336 -6.13 14.22 -10.38
N SER A 337 -7.01 13.87 -9.44
CA SER A 337 -8.09 14.73 -8.96
C SER A 337 -8.52 14.33 -7.55
N ALA A 338 -8.60 15.31 -6.66
CA ALA A 338 -9.16 15.18 -5.33
C ALA A 338 -10.37 16.11 -5.21
N LEU A 339 -11.51 15.54 -4.82
CA LEU A 339 -12.73 16.26 -4.51
C LEU A 339 -12.76 16.52 -3.01
N PHE A 340 -12.72 17.79 -2.63
CA PHE A 340 -12.89 18.21 -1.25
C PHE A 340 -14.37 18.48 -1.01
N ILE A 341 -14.97 17.71 -0.09
CA ILE A 341 -16.38 17.82 0.26
C ILE A 341 -16.47 18.39 1.66
N GLU A 342 -17.00 19.61 1.76
CA GLU A 342 -17.29 20.25 3.03
C GLU A 342 -18.61 19.71 3.60
N GLY A 343 -18.54 19.11 4.78
CA GLY A 343 -19.68 18.61 5.53
C GLY A 343 -19.72 19.19 6.94
N ALA A 344 -20.76 18.85 7.70
CA ALA A 344 -20.99 19.37 9.05
C ALA A 344 -19.85 19.05 10.06
N SER A 345 -19.00 18.06 9.75
CA SER A 345 -17.84 17.66 10.57
C SER A 345 -16.49 18.11 9.99
N GLY A 346 -16.49 18.97 8.96
CA GLY A 346 -15.29 19.51 8.31
C GLY A 346 -15.15 19.10 6.84
N VAL A 347 -14.00 19.45 6.26
CA VAL A 347 -13.67 19.16 4.85
C VAL A 347 -13.10 17.75 4.75
N SER A 348 -13.77 16.88 3.98
CA SER A 348 -13.29 15.53 3.66
C SER A 348 -12.73 15.47 2.24
N GLU A 349 -11.49 15.01 2.12
CA GLU A 349 -10.84 14.77 0.83
C GLU A 349 -11.26 13.41 0.25
N ARG A 350 -11.71 13.40 -1.00
CA ARG A 350 -12.07 12.19 -1.76
C ARG A 350 -11.21 12.12 -3.00
N VAL A 351 -10.50 11.03 -3.19
CA VAL A 351 -9.81 10.79 -4.47
C VAL A 351 -10.87 10.43 -5.53
N VAL A 352 -10.87 11.17 -6.64
CA VAL A 352 -11.73 10.92 -7.80
C VAL A 352 -10.84 10.43 -8.93
N GLU A 353 -11.06 9.18 -9.32
CA GLU A 353 -10.29 8.56 -10.41
C GLU A 353 -10.92 8.94 -11.76
N PRO A 354 -10.13 9.42 -12.74
CA PRO A 354 -10.61 9.57 -14.10
C PRO A 354 -10.94 8.19 -14.67
N VAL A 355 -12.01 8.09 -15.45
CA VAL A 355 -12.31 6.88 -16.22
C VAL A 355 -11.10 6.58 -17.11
N VAL A 356 -10.59 5.34 -17.05
CA VAL A 356 -9.47 4.92 -17.89
C VAL A 356 -9.87 5.09 -19.35
N ALA A 357 -9.08 5.86 -20.10
CA ALA A 357 -9.34 6.10 -21.51
C ALA A 357 -9.03 4.84 -22.35
N GLY A 358 -9.73 4.70 -23.47
CA GLY A 358 -9.49 3.62 -24.43
C GLY A 358 -10.66 2.64 -24.55
N THR A 359 -10.49 1.67 -25.45
CA THR A 359 -11.48 0.61 -25.72
C THR A 359 -11.09 -0.63 -24.93
N THR A 360 -12.08 -1.34 -24.35
CA THR A 360 -11.75 -2.55 -23.61
C THR A 360 -11.14 -3.61 -24.53
N LEU A 361 -10.21 -4.42 -24.00
CA LEU A 361 -9.62 -5.54 -24.72
C LEU A 361 -10.71 -6.51 -25.18
N ALA A 362 -11.73 -6.74 -24.35
CA ALA A 362 -12.91 -7.53 -24.72
C ALA A 362 -13.62 -7.03 -25.99
N THR A 363 -13.83 -5.71 -26.08
CA THR A 363 -14.48 -5.09 -27.24
C THR A 363 -13.61 -5.21 -28.50
N LEU A 364 -12.29 -5.01 -28.38
CA LEU A 364 -11.36 -5.13 -29.50
C LEU A 364 -11.24 -6.58 -30.01
N LEU A 365 -11.26 -7.56 -29.11
CA LEU A 365 -11.20 -8.98 -29.49
C LEU A 365 -12.50 -9.46 -30.17
N ARG A 366 -13.62 -8.77 -29.97
CA ARG A 366 -14.90 -9.05 -30.64
C ARG A 366 -15.09 -8.26 -31.93
N ASP A 367 -14.24 -7.29 -32.22
CA ASP A 367 -14.30 -6.48 -33.44
C ASP A 367 -13.75 -7.27 -34.65
N PRO A 368 -14.59 -7.58 -35.66
CA PRO A 368 -14.17 -8.37 -36.82
C PRO A 368 -13.02 -7.73 -37.60
N ALA A 369 -12.92 -6.39 -37.62
CA ALA A 369 -11.85 -5.69 -38.33
C ALA A 369 -10.50 -5.89 -37.63
N THR A 370 -10.48 -5.77 -36.29
CA THR A 370 -9.30 -6.02 -35.47
C THR A 370 -8.87 -7.48 -35.50
N VAL A 371 -9.81 -8.43 -35.51
CA VAL A 371 -9.50 -9.87 -35.58
C VAL A 371 -8.96 -10.29 -36.94
N ALA A 372 -9.38 -9.63 -38.03
CA ALA A 372 -8.88 -9.89 -39.37
C ALA A 372 -7.41 -9.45 -39.55
N ASP A 373 -6.98 -8.37 -38.88
CA ASP A 373 -5.59 -7.91 -38.88
C ASP A 373 -4.76 -8.61 -37.80
N ARG A 374 -4.14 -9.73 -38.20
CA ARG A 374 -3.27 -10.56 -37.35
C ARG A 374 -2.07 -9.80 -36.77
N VAL A 375 -1.55 -8.78 -37.45
CA VAL A 375 -0.38 -8.03 -36.99
C VAL A 375 -0.80 -7.04 -35.91
N GLN A 376 -1.91 -6.34 -36.14
CA GLN A 376 -2.53 -5.46 -35.15
C GLN A 376 -2.90 -6.22 -33.88
N LEU A 377 -3.57 -7.37 -34.03
CA LEU A 377 -3.99 -8.21 -32.90
C LEU A 377 -2.79 -8.69 -32.07
N ALA A 378 -1.70 -9.11 -32.73
CA ALA A 378 -0.48 -9.54 -32.04
C ALA A 378 0.13 -8.37 -31.23
N SER A 379 0.21 -7.18 -31.81
CA SER A 379 0.75 -6.00 -31.14
C SER A 379 -0.06 -5.60 -29.88
N ILE A 380 -1.39 -5.68 -29.94
CA ILE A 380 -2.25 -5.41 -28.79
C ILE A 380 -2.01 -6.44 -27.67
N ILE A 381 -1.95 -7.72 -28.03
CA ILE A 381 -1.74 -8.81 -27.08
C ILE A 381 -0.36 -8.71 -26.41
N ASP A 382 0.70 -8.46 -27.20
CA ASP A 382 2.06 -8.31 -26.67
C ASP A 382 2.13 -7.14 -25.68
N THR A 383 1.50 -6.00 -25.99
CA THR A 383 1.43 -4.84 -25.09
C THR A 383 0.78 -5.17 -23.74
N VAL A 384 -0.30 -5.95 -23.75
CA VAL A 384 -1.01 -6.39 -22.54
C VAL A 384 -0.13 -7.32 -21.69
N ILE A 385 0.56 -8.27 -22.33
CA ILE A 385 1.44 -9.23 -21.65
C ILE A 385 2.65 -8.54 -21.05
N GLU A 386 3.30 -7.64 -21.79
CA GLU A 386 4.43 -6.85 -21.31
C GLU A 386 4.02 -6.00 -20.10
N THR A 387 2.85 -5.37 -20.19
CA THR A 387 2.28 -4.58 -19.09
C THR A 387 2.02 -5.44 -17.87
N MET A 388 1.40 -6.61 -18.02
CA MET A 388 1.16 -7.54 -16.92
C MET A 388 2.46 -8.07 -16.31
N ALA A 389 3.44 -8.43 -17.14
CA ALA A 389 4.74 -8.90 -16.68
C ALA A 389 5.45 -7.84 -15.84
N ARG A 390 5.34 -6.56 -16.22
CA ARG A 390 5.81 -5.43 -15.41
C ARG A 390 5.12 -5.38 -14.04
N TYR A 391 3.79 -5.42 -13.99
CA TYR A 391 3.05 -5.46 -12.71
C TYR A 391 3.47 -6.66 -11.84
N HIS A 392 3.65 -7.84 -12.44
CA HIS A 392 4.07 -9.05 -11.74
C HIS A 392 5.48 -8.96 -11.18
N HIS A 393 6.42 -8.41 -11.95
CA HIS A 393 7.79 -8.15 -11.51
C HIS A 393 7.82 -7.23 -10.29
N GLU A 394 6.93 -6.25 -10.26
CA GLU A 394 6.78 -5.32 -9.15
C GLU A 394 6.00 -5.90 -7.95
N GLY A 395 5.53 -7.15 -8.05
CA GLY A 395 4.79 -7.83 -6.97
C GLY A 395 3.33 -7.42 -6.87
N ILE A 396 2.75 -6.90 -7.95
CA ILE A 396 1.35 -6.48 -8.05
C ILE A 396 0.58 -7.58 -8.77
N GLN A 397 -0.37 -8.17 -8.07
CA GLN A 397 -1.35 -9.08 -8.63
C GLN A 397 -2.44 -8.28 -9.33
N LEU A 398 -2.88 -8.78 -10.49
CA LEU A 398 -3.98 -8.23 -11.29
C LEU A 398 -5.27 -8.99 -11.00
N GLU A 399 -5.75 -8.87 -9.76
CA GLU A 399 -6.90 -9.62 -9.26
C GLU A 399 -8.20 -9.11 -9.90
N GLY A 400 -8.86 -9.95 -10.69
CA GLY A 400 -10.09 -9.61 -11.40
C GLY A 400 -9.89 -8.88 -12.72
N ALA A 401 -8.66 -8.82 -13.25
CA ALA A 401 -8.34 -8.13 -14.50
C ALA A 401 -8.72 -8.96 -15.74
N THR A 402 -10.02 -9.18 -15.94
CA THR A 402 -10.57 -9.79 -17.17
C THR A 402 -10.40 -8.83 -18.35
N PRO A 403 -10.52 -9.26 -19.62
CA PRO A 403 -10.31 -8.34 -20.74
C PRO A 403 -11.31 -7.17 -20.80
N GLU A 404 -12.47 -7.25 -20.14
CA GLU A 404 -13.38 -6.11 -19.94
C GLU A 404 -12.78 -5.04 -19.02
N GLN A 405 -11.84 -5.44 -18.17
CA GLN A 405 -11.11 -4.60 -17.22
C GLN A 405 -9.73 -4.22 -17.76
N TRP A 406 -9.43 -4.45 -19.04
CA TRP A 406 -8.22 -3.96 -19.71
C TRP A 406 -8.59 -2.94 -20.75
N PHE A 407 -8.04 -1.75 -20.66
CA PHE A 407 -8.29 -0.64 -21.59
C PHE A 407 -7.08 -0.48 -22.51
N ILE A 408 -7.35 -0.41 -23.80
CA ILE A 408 -6.34 -0.30 -24.85
C ILE A 408 -6.54 1.03 -25.57
N GLU A 409 -5.47 1.81 -25.63
CA GLU A 409 -5.44 3.08 -26.34
C GLU A 409 -4.35 3.04 -27.42
N LYS A 410 -4.64 3.57 -28.61
CA LYS A 410 -3.67 3.69 -29.70
C LYS A 410 -3.00 5.06 -29.63
N GLY A 411 -1.76 5.10 -29.17
CA GLY A 411 -0.95 6.32 -29.10
C GLY A 411 -0.06 6.52 -30.33
N ARG A 412 0.78 7.57 -30.29
CA ARG A 412 1.74 7.90 -31.37
C ARG A 412 2.86 6.86 -31.55
N HIS A 413 3.14 6.06 -30.52
CA HIS A 413 4.25 5.10 -30.48
C HIS A 413 3.79 3.64 -30.42
N GLY A 414 2.51 3.36 -30.72
CA GLY A 414 1.93 2.03 -30.62
C GLY A 414 0.76 1.97 -29.64
N TYR A 415 0.39 0.76 -29.23
CA TYR A 415 -0.67 0.54 -28.26
C TYR A 415 -0.16 0.76 -26.83
N GLN A 416 -1.05 1.25 -25.98
CA GLN A 416 -0.87 1.29 -24.54
C GLN A 416 -2.00 0.47 -23.92
N ALA A 417 -1.63 -0.40 -22.97
CA ALA A 417 -2.58 -1.21 -22.22
C ALA A 417 -2.57 -0.78 -20.76
N GLN A 418 -3.76 -0.60 -20.20
CA GLN A 418 -3.93 -0.27 -18.78
C GLN A 418 -5.07 -1.11 -18.19
N PRO A 419 -4.82 -1.93 -17.17
CA PRO A 419 -5.90 -2.58 -16.44
C PRO A 419 -6.66 -1.54 -15.61
N ASP A 420 -7.91 -1.84 -15.28
CA ASP A 420 -8.66 -1.08 -14.28
C ASP A 420 -7.84 -1.07 -12.98
N LEU A 421 -7.69 0.13 -12.41
CA LEU A 421 -6.95 0.34 -11.16
C LEU A 421 -7.59 -0.45 -10.01
N ALA A 422 -8.89 -0.72 -10.10
CA ALA A 422 -9.65 -1.64 -9.26
C ALA A 422 -9.02 -3.03 -9.11
N CYS A 423 -8.29 -3.50 -10.12
CA CYS A 423 -7.72 -4.84 -10.17
C CYS A 423 -6.32 -4.93 -9.53
N LEU A 424 -5.68 -3.80 -9.23
CA LEU A 424 -4.33 -3.79 -8.70
C LEU A 424 -4.29 -4.20 -7.22
N ARG A 425 -3.51 -5.24 -6.91
CA ARG A 425 -3.29 -5.73 -5.55
C ARG A 425 -1.81 -5.97 -5.30
N TYR A 426 -1.17 -5.07 -4.57
CA TYR A 426 0.20 -5.31 -4.12
C TYR A 426 0.28 -6.49 -3.14
N ARG A 427 0.95 -7.56 -3.56
CA ARG A 427 1.28 -8.76 -2.74
C ARG A 427 2.77 -8.82 -2.42
N GLY A 428 3.57 -8.01 -3.11
CA GLY A 428 5.02 -7.92 -3.01
C GLY A 428 5.76 -9.10 -3.64
N THR A 429 5.48 -10.35 -3.27
CA THR A 429 6.09 -11.53 -3.92
C THR A 429 4.96 -12.41 -4.38
N LEU A 430 4.82 -12.55 -5.70
CA LEU A 430 3.80 -13.40 -6.30
C LEU A 430 4.33 -14.82 -6.43
N THR A 431 3.46 -15.78 -6.14
CA THR A 431 3.75 -17.18 -6.45
C THR A 431 3.52 -17.45 -7.94
N ALA A 432 4.12 -18.51 -8.47
CA ALA A 432 3.84 -18.96 -9.83
C ALA A 432 2.35 -19.24 -10.06
N GLY A 433 1.66 -19.80 -9.07
CA GLY A 433 0.21 -20.01 -9.14
C GLY A 433 -0.59 -18.70 -9.23
N THR A 434 -0.15 -17.64 -8.54
CA THR A 434 -0.79 -16.32 -8.60
C THR A 434 -0.61 -15.66 -9.96
N ARG A 435 0.60 -15.72 -10.53
CA ARG A 435 0.88 -15.17 -11.86
C ARG A 435 0.15 -15.94 -12.96
N LEU A 436 0.10 -17.28 -12.84
CA LEU A 436 -0.71 -18.13 -13.70
C LEU A 436 -2.19 -17.79 -13.59
N ALA A 437 -2.73 -17.53 -12.39
CA ALA A 437 -4.13 -17.15 -12.20
C ALA A 437 -4.47 -15.80 -12.88
N ASP A 438 -3.57 -14.82 -12.87
CA ASP A 438 -3.78 -13.54 -13.57
C ASP A 438 -3.75 -13.74 -15.10
N LEU A 439 -2.81 -14.56 -15.61
CA LEU A 439 -2.76 -14.97 -17.02
C LEU A 439 -4.03 -15.71 -17.45
N LEU A 440 -4.56 -16.57 -16.58
CA LEU A 440 -5.80 -17.31 -16.83
C LEU A 440 -7.01 -16.38 -16.92
N GLN A 441 -7.08 -15.36 -16.07
CA GLN A 441 -8.17 -14.37 -16.10
C GLN A 441 -8.19 -13.54 -17.38
N LEU A 442 -7.02 -13.25 -17.96
CA LEU A 442 -6.91 -12.63 -19.27
C LEU A 442 -7.50 -13.52 -20.39
N GLY A 443 -7.45 -14.84 -20.22
CA GLY A 443 -7.86 -15.79 -21.25
C GLY A 443 -9.35 -16.13 -21.31
N ALA A 444 -10.16 -15.60 -20.40
CA ALA A 444 -11.58 -15.97 -20.26
C ALA A 444 -12.50 -15.50 -21.42
N ILE A 445 -12.00 -14.72 -22.40
CA ILE A 445 -12.76 -14.31 -23.61
C ILE A 445 -12.36 -15.11 -24.85
N PHE A 446 -11.47 -16.11 -24.75
CA PHE A 446 -11.09 -16.91 -25.90
C PHE A 446 -12.22 -17.88 -26.32
N ASP A 447 -13.25 -17.34 -26.95
CA ASP A 447 -14.37 -17.99 -27.64
C ASP A 447 -13.95 -18.82 -28.88
N GLY A 448 -12.66 -19.12 -29.01
CA GLY A 448 -12.07 -19.84 -30.14
C GLY A 448 -11.37 -18.96 -31.19
N THR A 449 -11.44 -17.63 -31.06
CA THR A 449 -10.81 -16.67 -32.01
C THR A 449 -9.27 -16.62 -31.93
N VAL A 450 -8.68 -16.97 -30.79
CA VAL A 450 -7.21 -17.00 -30.58
C VAL A 450 -6.68 -18.42 -30.72
N THR A 451 -5.75 -18.62 -31.67
CA THR A 451 -5.28 -19.96 -32.02
C THR A 451 -4.38 -20.56 -30.92
N PRO A 452 -4.24 -21.90 -30.84
CA PRO A 452 -3.23 -22.53 -30.00
C PRO A 452 -1.82 -21.98 -30.21
N THR A 453 -1.51 -21.53 -31.42
CA THR A 453 -0.23 -20.91 -31.79
C THR A 453 -0.04 -19.54 -31.14
N ASP A 454 -1.11 -18.75 -31.05
CA ASP A 454 -1.09 -17.44 -30.41
C ASP A 454 -0.95 -17.59 -28.89
N ARG A 455 -1.68 -18.51 -28.26
CA ARG A 455 -1.53 -18.86 -26.83
C ARG A 455 -0.13 -19.35 -26.49
N LEU A 456 0.46 -20.16 -27.37
CA LEU A 456 1.85 -20.61 -27.23
C LEU A 456 2.85 -19.45 -27.32
N ARG A 457 2.60 -18.47 -28.21
CA ARG A 457 3.41 -17.25 -28.30
C ARG A 457 3.35 -16.45 -27.00
N VAL A 458 2.15 -16.23 -26.48
CA VAL A 458 1.90 -15.53 -25.20
C VAL A 458 2.66 -16.18 -24.04
N LEU A 459 2.54 -17.50 -23.89
CA LEU A 459 3.24 -18.23 -22.83
C LEU A 459 4.76 -18.07 -22.96
N ARG A 460 5.31 -18.16 -24.18
CA ARG A 460 6.76 -18.01 -24.42
C ARG A 460 7.29 -16.62 -24.13
N SER A 461 6.49 -15.58 -24.38
CA SER A 461 6.88 -14.19 -24.14
C SER A 461 6.84 -13.82 -22.65
N HIS A 462 6.08 -14.56 -21.83
CA HIS A 462 6.01 -14.27 -20.40
C HIS A 462 7.24 -14.81 -19.66
N PRO A 463 7.94 -13.99 -18.82
CA PRO A 463 9.22 -14.33 -18.21
C PRO A 463 9.23 -15.65 -17.42
N GLU A 464 8.09 -16.04 -16.85
CA GLU A 464 7.96 -17.24 -16.03
C GLU A 464 8.01 -18.55 -16.83
N PHE A 465 7.45 -18.57 -18.05
CA PHE A 465 7.51 -19.76 -18.92
C PHE A 465 8.65 -19.65 -19.96
N ALA A 466 9.43 -18.57 -19.92
CA ALA A 466 10.64 -18.43 -20.73
C ALA A 466 11.64 -19.56 -20.45
N SER A 467 11.71 -20.07 -19.22
CA SER A 467 12.52 -21.25 -18.86
C SER A 467 12.04 -22.54 -19.53
N LEU A 468 10.74 -22.65 -19.82
CA LEU A 468 10.11 -23.79 -20.49
C LEU A 468 10.21 -23.72 -22.01
N SER A 469 10.82 -22.67 -22.57
CA SER A 469 11.02 -22.47 -24.02
C SER A 469 11.70 -23.64 -24.71
N HIS A 470 12.55 -24.38 -23.98
CA HIS A 470 13.25 -25.57 -24.46
C HIS A 470 12.37 -26.83 -24.50
N HIS A 471 11.22 -26.83 -23.81
CA HIS A 471 10.25 -27.94 -23.75
C HIS A 471 9.00 -27.62 -24.59
N ARG A 472 9.19 -27.49 -25.90
CA ARG A 472 8.13 -27.10 -26.85
C ARG A 472 6.86 -27.96 -26.78
N SER A 473 6.97 -29.26 -26.48
CA SER A 473 5.80 -30.14 -26.34
C SER A 473 5.00 -29.85 -25.06
N ALA A 474 5.68 -29.58 -23.95
CA ALA A 474 5.04 -29.24 -22.67
C ALA A 474 4.30 -27.90 -22.75
N LEU A 475 4.92 -26.88 -23.36
CA LEU A 475 4.28 -25.60 -23.60
C LEU A 475 3.09 -25.70 -24.56
N ARG A 476 3.19 -26.54 -25.60
CA ARG A 476 2.08 -26.78 -26.53
C ARG A 476 0.93 -27.52 -25.85
N SER A 477 1.23 -28.53 -25.04
CA SER A 477 0.22 -29.28 -24.26
C SER A 477 -0.47 -28.38 -23.23
N LEU A 478 0.28 -27.50 -22.56
CA LEU A 478 -0.27 -26.50 -21.65
C LEU A 478 -1.18 -25.51 -22.40
N ALA A 479 -0.74 -24.97 -23.53
CA ALA A 479 -1.55 -24.07 -24.35
C ALA A 479 -2.86 -24.71 -24.84
N THR A 480 -2.83 -25.99 -25.20
CA THR A 480 -4.02 -26.76 -25.58
C THR A 480 -4.96 -26.97 -24.40
N HIS A 481 -4.44 -27.45 -23.26
CA HIS A 481 -5.24 -27.72 -22.06
C HIS A 481 -5.89 -26.45 -21.48
N LEU A 482 -5.15 -25.33 -21.50
CA LEU A 482 -5.70 -24.02 -21.18
C LEU A 482 -6.83 -23.64 -22.15
N GLY A 483 -6.66 -23.92 -23.44
CA GLY A 483 -7.71 -23.71 -24.43
C GLY A 483 -9.00 -24.50 -24.18
N ASP A 484 -8.88 -25.76 -23.75
CA ASP A 484 -10.03 -26.61 -23.44
C ASP A 484 -10.76 -26.13 -22.17
N LEU A 485 -10.01 -25.64 -21.17
CA LEU A 485 -10.57 -24.99 -19.98
C LEU A 485 -11.34 -23.69 -20.31
N PHE A 486 -10.84 -22.90 -21.28
CA PHE A 486 -11.51 -21.67 -21.73
C PHE A 486 -12.74 -21.92 -22.60
N ALA A 487 -12.73 -22.98 -23.42
CA ALA A 487 -13.87 -23.35 -24.26
C ALA A 487 -15.05 -23.94 -23.46
N THR A 488 -14.79 -24.43 -22.24
CA THR A 488 -15.79 -25.06 -21.37
C THR A 488 -16.34 -24.13 -20.29
N SER A 489 -15.73 -22.96 -20.07
CA SER A 489 -16.29 -21.89 -19.24
C SER A 489 -17.37 -21.12 -20.00
N THR A 490 -18.64 -21.46 -19.77
CA THR A 490 -19.79 -20.66 -20.25
C THR A 490 -19.82 -19.27 -19.58
N PRO A 491 -20.39 -18.24 -20.26
CA PRO A 491 -20.50 -16.91 -19.68
C PRO A 491 -21.36 -16.92 -18.41
N SER A 492 -20.86 -16.26 -17.36
CA SER A 492 -21.52 -16.08 -16.06
C SER A 492 -22.96 -15.57 -16.20
N GLU A 493 -23.89 -16.18 -15.46
CA GLU A 493 -25.28 -15.73 -15.32
C GLU A 493 -25.41 -14.22 -14.97
N PRO A 494 -26.48 -13.53 -15.42
CA PRO A 494 -26.67 -12.08 -15.27
C PRO A 494 -26.72 -11.60 -13.80
N PRO A 495 -26.37 -10.33 -13.50
CA PRO A 495 -26.32 -9.79 -12.14
C PRO A 495 -27.65 -9.90 -11.37
N ILE A 496 -27.58 -10.19 -10.06
CA ILE A 496 -28.76 -10.21 -9.18
C ILE A 496 -29.23 -8.77 -8.96
N ARG A 497 -30.41 -8.44 -9.48
CA ARG A 497 -31.02 -7.11 -9.33
C ARG A 497 -31.96 -7.11 -8.12
N VAL A 498 -31.52 -6.50 -7.02
CA VAL A 498 -32.39 -6.21 -5.87
C VAL A 498 -33.04 -4.86 -6.09
N GLN A 499 -34.36 -4.82 -6.14
CA GLN A 499 -35.11 -3.61 -6.48
C GLN A 499 -36.25 -3.34 -5.50
N PRO A 500 -36.67 -2.06 -5.36
CA PRO A 500 -37.94 -1.75 -4.70
C PRO A 500 -39.11 -2.36 -5.49
N VAL A 501 -40.23 -2.56 -4.80
CA VAL A 501 -41.47 -2.91 -5.47
C VAL A 501 -42.08 -1.63 -6.03
N ALA A 502 -41.97 -1.44 -7.35
CA ALA A 502 -42.45 -0.22 -8.02
C ALA A 502 -43.98 -0.12 -8.02
N ASP A 503 -44.66 -1.24 -8.30
CA ASP A 503 -46.12 -1.38 -8.24
C ASP A 503 -46.47 -2.55 -7.32
N LEU A 504 -46.93 -2.22 -6.11
CA LEU A 504 -47.36 -3.22 -5.12
C LEU A 504 -48.57 -4.01 -5.60
N GLN A 505 -49.50 -3.39 -6.33
CA GLN A 505 -50.72 -4.06 -6.80
C GLN A 505 -50.37 -5.13 -7.83
N GLN A 506 -49.43 -4.84 -8.73
CA GLN A 506 -48.95 -5.81 -9.72
C GLN A 506 -48.06 -6.90 -9.11
N ALA A 507 -47.30 -6.59 -8.06
CA ALA A 507 -46.34 -7.52 -7.45
C ALA A 507 -46.90 -8.35 -6.29
N CYS A 508 -48.01 -7.94 -5.67
CA CYS A 508 -48.52 -8.54 -4.44
C CYS A 508 -48.72 -10.05 -4.59
N SER A 509 -49.44 -10.47 -5.64
CA SER A 509 -49.80 -11.86 -5.84
C SER A 509 -48.59 -12.79 -5.95
N ARG A 510 -47.57 -12.40 -6.75
CA ARG A 510 -46.34 -13.20 -6.89
C ARG A 510 -45.47 -13.24 -5.63
N LEU A 511 -45.44 -12.15 -4.86
CA LEU A 511 -44.73 -12.10 -3.59
C LEU A 511 -45.46 -12.87 -2.48
N HIS A 512 -46.80 -12.88 -2.52
CA HIS A 512 -47.65 -13.68 -1.64
C HIS A 512 -47.42 -15.16 -1.88
N LEU A 513 -47.44 -15.62 -3.13
CA LEU A 513 -47.11 -16.99 -3.49
C LEU A 513 -45.74 -17.41 -2.93
N LEU A 514 -44.71 -16.57 -3.10
CA LEU A 514 -43.38 -16.82 -2.54
C LEU A 514 -43.40 -16.92 -1.00
N ASN A 515 -44.21 -16.13 -0.31
CA ASN A 515 -44.38 -16.24 1.15
C ASN A 515 -45.02 -17.58 1.52
N GLN A 516 -46.07 -17.99 0.80
CA GLN A 516 -46.80 -19.23 1.07
C GLN A 516 -45.93 -20.48 0.83
N GLU A 517 -44.99 -20.44 -0.12
CA GLU A 517 -43.98 -21.50 -0.33
C GLU A 517 -43.03 -21.68 0.87
N HIS A 518 -42.92 -20.69 1.75
CA HIS A 518 -42.02 -20.69 2.91
C HIS A 518 -42.77 -20.92 4.23
N VAL A 519 -44.00 -21.45 4.19
CA VAL A 519 -44.71 -21.92 5.39
C VAL A 519 -44.22 -23.33 5.73
N PRO A 520 -43.79 -23.63 6.98
CA PRO A 520 -44.05 -22.90 8.21
C PRO A 520 -42.93 -21.98 8.71
N GLU A 521 -41.83 -21.79 7.96
CA GLU A 521 -40.73 -20.90 8.35
C GLU A 521 -41.18 -19.45 8.47
N LEU A 522 -42.06 -19.01 7.57
CA LEU A 522 -42.80 -17.77 7.63
C LEU A 522 -44.25 -18.03 8.06
N GLY A 523 -44.90 -17.01 8.62
CA GLY A 523 -46.34 -17.07 8.89
C GLY A 523 -47.14 -16.98 7.60
N GLY A 524 -48.08 -17.90 7.39
CA GLY A 524 -49.05 -17.78 6.30
C GLY A 524 -49.99 -16.59 6.51
N LEU A 525 -50.31 -15.88 5.43
CA LEU A 525 -51.28 -14.78 5.40
C LEU A 525 -52.21 -14.97 4.19
N ASP A 526 -53.44 -14.45 4.24
CA ASP A 526 -54.21 -14.21 3.01
C ASP A 526 -53.61 -13.02 2.24
N GLU A 527 -53.99 -12.88 0.97
CA GLU A 527 -53.39 -11.90 0.05
C GLU A 527 -53.65 -10.45 0.51
N GLU A 528 -54.84 -10.16 1.04
CA GLU A 528 -55.20 -8.83 1.58
C GLU A 528 -54.35 -8.46 2.80
N SER A 529 -54.19 -9.39 3.75
CA SER A 529 -53.35 -9.20 4.94
C SER A 529 -51.88 -9.07 4.57
N PHE A 530 -51.43 -9.79 3.55
CA PHE A 530 -50.06 -9.68 3.05
C PHE A 530 -49.82 -8.35 2.33
N GLU A 531 -50.76 -7.87 1.53
CA GLU A 531 -50.68 -6.53 0.93
C GLU A 531 -50.61 -5.44 2.00
N SER A 532 -51.47 -5.54 3.03
CA SER A 532 -51.46 -4.63 4.17
C SER A 532 -50.11 -4.64 4.89
N LEU A 533 -49.50 -5.81 5.08
CA LEU A 533 -48.15 -5.92 5.63
C LEU A 533 -47.11 -5.16 4.78
N LEU A 534 -47.11 -5.35 3.46
CA LEU A 534 -46.17 -4.68 2.56
C LEU A 534 -46.36 -3.15 2.57
N ARG A 535 -47.61 -2.66 2.64
CA ARG A 535 -47.92 -1.23 2.70
C ARG A 535 -47.46 -0.58 4.00
N ASN A 536 -47.48 -1.31 5.11
CA ASN A 536 -47.06 -0.80 6.42
C ASN A 536 -45.54 -0.90 6.65
N ALA A 537 -44.80 -1.53 5.74
CA ALA A 537 -43.36 -1.72 5.87
C ALA A 537 -42.56 -0.49 5.42
N SER A 538 -41.63 -0.07 6.27
CA SER A 538 -40.65 0.98 5.94
C SER A 538 -39.71 0.62 4.77
N MET A 539 -39.49 -0.68 4.52
CA MET A 539 -38.75 -1.13 3.33
C MET A 539 -39.22 -2.50 2.83
N VAL A 540 -39.57 -2.57 1.54
CA VAL A 540 -39.79 -3.82 0.81
C VAL A 540 -38.79 -3.92 -0.34
N ARG A 541 -38.13 -5.08 -0.49
CA ARG A 541 -37.21 -5.37 -1.60
C ARG A 541 -37.50 -6.73 -2.20
N MET A 542 -37.40 -6.82 -3.52
CA MET A 542 -37.60 -8.06 -4.26
C MET A 542 -36.48 -8.32 -5.27
N VAL A 543 -36.42 -9.56 -5.77
CA VAL A 543 -35.64 -9.97 -6.93
C VAL A 543 -36.59 -10.66 -7.91
N GLU A 544 -36.62 -10.20 -9.15
CA GLU A 544 -37.43 -10.81 -10.23
C GLU A 544 -36.91 -12.20 -10.61
N GLY A 545 -37.83 -13.09 -10.98
CA GLY A 545 -37.49 -14.34 -11.63
C GLY A 545 -37.40 -14.21 -13.14
N GLU A 546 -37.19 -15.35 -13.82
CA GLU A 546 -36.99 -15.39 -15.27
C GLU A 546 -38.26 -15.01 -16.06
N SER A 547 -39.44 -15.15 -15.45
CA SER A 547 -40.71 -14.65 -16.00
C SER A 547 -41.21 -13.43 -15.21
N ALA A 548 -41.90 -12.51 -15.90
CA ALA A 548 -42.46 -11.29 -15.32
C ALA A 548 -43.44 -11.55 -14.16
N ASP A 549 -44.05 -12.73 -14.11
CA ASP A 549 -45.00 -13.14 -13.08
C ASP A 549 -44.35 -13.86 -11.89
N SER A 550 -43.02 -13.98 -11.87
CA SER A 550 -42.28 -14.68 -10.81
C SER A 550 -41.36 -13.77 -10.02
N ALA A 551 -41.28 -13.98 -8.70
CA ALA A 551 -40.31 -13.35 -7.83
C ALA A 551 -39.49 -14.45 -7.14
N VAL A 552 -38.16 -14.33 -7.20
CA VAL A 552 -37.27 -15.34 -6.59
C VAL A 552 -36.85 -14.96 -5.17
N ALA A 553 -37.12 -13.73 -4.73
CA ALA A 553 -36.80 -13.26 -3.39
C ALA A 553 -37.66 -12.11 -2.90
N LEU A 554 -37.82 -12.02 -1.58
CA LEU A 554 -38.52 -10.95 -0.87
C LEU A 554 -37.81 -10.62 0.44
N MET A 555 -37.77 -9.33 0.81
CA MET A 555 -37.43 -8.84 2.14
C MET A 555 -38.42 -7.75 2.57
N VAL A 556 -38.92 -7.84 3.80
CA VAL A 556 -39.83 -6.88 4.43
C VAL A 556 -39.23 -6.42 5.76
N VAL A 557 -39.10 -5.11 5.93
CA VAL A 557 -38.43 -4.51 7.09
C VAL A 557 -39.27 -3.40 7.71
N MET A 558 -39.34 -3.43 9.03
CA MET A 558 -40.06 -2.48 9.88
C MET A 558 -39.08 -1.60 10.68
N LEU A 559 -39.48 -0.35 10.96
CA LEU A 559 -38.86 0.54 11.94
C LEU A 559 -39.68 0.58 13.22
N PRO A 560 -39.12 1.02 14.37
CA PRO A 560 -39.81 1.03 15.67
C PRO A 560 -41.14 1.80 15.65
N ASP A 561 -41.26 2.80 14.79
CA ASP A 561 -42.45 3.67 14.65
C ASP A 561 -43.49 3.15 13.64
N ASP A 562 -43.20 2.07 12.92
CA ASP A 562 -44.14 1.49 11.97
C ASP A 562 -45.37 0.94 12.70
N ARG A 563 -46.53 0.98 12.02
CA ARG A 563 -47.81 0.43 12.50
C ARG A 563 -47.83 -1.09 12.37
N TYR A 564 -46.87 -1.73 13.03
CA TYR A 564 -46.67 -3.16 13.07
C TYR A 564 -46.50 -3.63 14.52
N ASP A 565 -47.03 -4.80 14.87
CA ASP A 565 -47.18 -5.16 16.28
C ASP A 565 -47.07 -6.65 16.60
N SER A 566 -46.31 -7.40 15.79
CA SER A 566 -46.01 -8.80 16.07
C SER A 566 -45.38 -8.97 17.47
N PRO A 567 -45.61 -10.11 18.17
CA PRO A 567 -45.01 -10.33 19.49
C PRO A 567 -43.49 -10.22 19.51
N ASN A 568 -42.81 -10.66 18.45
CA ASN A 568 -41.36 -10.61 18.31
C ASN A 568 -40.88 -9.17 18.07
N PHE A 569 -41.60 -8.42 17.23
CA PHE A 569 -41.33 -6.99 17.01
C PHE A 569 -41.50 -6.18 18.30
N ARG A 570 -42.58 -6.42 19.06
CA ARG A 570 -42.81 -5.79 20.37
C ARG A 570 -41.72 -6.14 21.38
N TRP A 571 -41.14 -7.34 21.31
CA TRP A 571 -40.01 -7.70 22.15
C TRP A 571 -38.81 -6.79 21.80
N PHE A 572 -38.44 -6.63 20.52
CA PHE A 572 -37.34 -5.75 20.14
C PHE A 572 -37.59 -4.28 20.51
N ARG A 573 -38.81 -3.76 20.32
CA ARG A 573 -39.19 -2.40 20.73
C ARG A 573 -39.02 -2.10 22.22
N ARG A 574 -39.00 -3.12 23.08
CA ARG A 574 -38.77 -2.94 24.53
C ARG A 574 -37.30 -2.99 24.92
N HIS A 575 -36.42 -3.50 24.06
CA HIS A 575 -35.03 -3.81 24.40
C HIS A 575 -34.00 -3.03 23.56
N PHE A 576 -34.42 -2.38 22.47
CA PHE A 576 -33.55 -1.64 21.56
C PHE A 576 -34.21 -0.32 21.15
N ASP A 577 -33.43 0.74 21.09
CA ASP A 577 -33.92 2.09 20.76
C ASP A 577 -33.96 2.32 19.23
N ASP A 578 -32.84 2.05 18.54
CA ASP A 578 -32.70 2.31 17.10
C ASP A 578 -32.38 1.04 16.30
N PHE A 579 -33.38 0.45 15.66
CA PHE A 579 -33.18 -0.79 14.90
C PHE A 579 -34.01 -0.89 13.62
N ALA A 580 -33.50 -1.64 12.64
CA ALA A 580 -34.29 -2.14 11.52
C ALA A 580 -34.69 -3.60 11.80
N TYR A 581 -35.97 -3.90 11.87
CA TYR A 581 -36.48 -5.24 12.13
C TYR A 581 -36.87 -5.96 10.84
N VAL A 582 -36.21 -7.08 10.55
CA VAL A 582 -36.55 -7.93 9.40
C VAL A 582 -37.68 -8.86 9.80
N ASP A 583 -38.90 -8.53 9.38
CA ASP A 583 -40.07 -9.38 9.63
C ASP A 583 -40.04 -10.62 8.74
N ARG A 584 -39.70 -10.45 7.46
CA ARG A 584 -39.71 -11.53 6.47
C ARG A 584 -38.53 -11.43 5.53
N ILE A 585 -37.94 -12.59 5.28
CA ILE A 585 -37.01 -12.80 4.17
C ILE A 585 -37.31 -14.18 3.55
N ALA A 586 -37.53 -14.22 2.24
CA ALA A 586 -37.81 -15.43 1.49
C ALA A 586 -36.92 -15.52 0.25
N THR A 587 -36.55 -16.74 -0.15
CA THR A 587 -35.82 -16.99 -1.40
C THR A 587 -36.28 -18.33 -1.98
N ALA A 588 -36.86 -18.28 -3.19
CA ALA A 588 -37.40 -19.44 -3.89
C ALA A 588 -36.40 -20.60 -3.89
N ALA A 589 -36.88 -21.83 -3.75
CA ALA A 589 -36.02 -23.01 -3.58
C ALA A 589 -35.00 -23.17 -4.72
N SER A 590 -35.42 -22.91 -5.96
CA SER A 590 -34.59 -22.91 -7.18
C SER A 590 -33.50 -21.84 -7.20
N ALA A 591 -33.60 -20.82 -6.34
CA ALA A 591 -32.71 -19.66 -6.30
C ALA A 591 -31.84 -19.59 -5.03
N ARG A 592 -31.95 -20.58 -4.13
CA ARG A 592 -31.15 -20.66 -2.90
C ARG A 592 -29.67 -20.90 -3.23
N ARG A 593 -28.78 -20.49 -2.31
CA ARG A 593 -27.30 -20.58 -2.43
C ARG A 593 -26.68 -19.78 -3.59
N ARG A 594 -27.47 -18.98 -4.32
CA ARG A 594 -27.00 -18.05 -5.38
C ARG A 594 -26.63 -16.65 -4.87
N GLY A 595 -26.56 -16.42 -3.55
CA GLY A 595 -26.19 -15.12 -2.97
C GLY A 595 -27.33 -14.08 -2.84
N ILE A 596 -28.57 -14.46 -3.14
CA ILE A 596 -29.76 -13.59 -3.17
C ILE A 596 -30.15 -13.04 -1.79
N GLY A 597 -30.37 -13.90 -0.79
CA GLY A 597 -30.70 -13.47 0.58
C GLY A 597 -29.61 -12.58 1.17
N SER A 598 -28.37 -12.87 0.79
CA SER A 598 -27.26 -12.02 1.11
C SER A 598 -27.45 -10.63 0.46
N ALA A 599 -27.67 -10.53 -0.86
CA ALA A 599 -27.83 -9.24 -1.54
C ALA A 599 -28.92 -8.35 -0.89
N LEU A 600 -30.05 -8.94 -0.48
CA LEU A 600 -31.11 -8.25 0.26
C LEU A 600 -30.60 -7.62 1.57
N TYR A 601 -29.84 -8.36 2.38
CA TYR A 601 -29.25 -7.81 3.61
C TYR A 601 -28.21 -6.71 3.36
N ALA A 602 -27.52 -6.69 2.21
CA ALA A 602 -26.60 -5.60 1.87
C ALA A 602 -27.36 -4.29 1.65
N VAL A 603 -28.47 -4.37 0.91
CA VAL A 603 -29.37 -3.24 0.66
C VAL A 603 -29.97 -2.75 1.98
N LEU A 604 -30.40 -3.66 2.85
CA LEU A 604 -30.91 -3.32 4.19
C LEU A 604 -29.84 -2.63 5.04
N GLU A 605 -28.63 -3.15 5.12
CA GLU A 605 -27.56 -2.54 5.91
C GLU A 605 -27.21 -1.13 5.44
N ALA A 606 -27.16 -0.91 4.11
CA ALA A 606 -26.94 0.42 3.56
C ALA A 606 -28.11 1.35 3.90
N TRP A 607 -29.35 0.87 3.76
CA TRP A 607 -30.56 1.61 4.10
C TRP A 607 -30.63 1.97 5.59
N ALA A 608 -30.34 1.03 6.49
CA ALA A 608 -30.37 1.22 7.94
C ALA A 608 -29.30 2.21 8.41
N ARG A 609 -28.06 2.11 7.90
CA ARG A 609 -26.99 3.07 8.23
C ARG A 609 -27.30 4.48 7.74
N ASN A 610 -27.89 4.63 6.55
CA ASN A 610 -28.32 5.94 6.04
C ASN A 610 -29.41 6.60 6.89
N ARG A 611 -30.11 5.80 7.71
CA ARG A 611 -31.13 6.28 8.65
C ARG A 611 -30.61 6.44 10.08
N GLY A 612 -29.32 6.24 10.30
CA GLY A 612 -28.71 6.34 11.63
C GLY A 612 -29.08 5.22 12.60
N LEU A 613 -29.61 4.09 12.12
CA LEU A 613 -30.02 2.97 12.98
C LEU A 613 -28.80 2.22 13.52
N THR A 614 -28.79 1.89 14.81
CA THR A 614 -27.64 1.26 15.51
C THR A 614 -27.62 -0.26 15.37
N SER A 615 -28.71 -0.86 14.89
CA SER A 615 -28.76 -2.31 14.70
C SER A 615 -29.76 -2.78 13.65
N ILE A 616 -29.53 -4.00 13.17
CA ILE A 616 -30.53 -4.79 12.46
C ILE A 616 -30.88 -5.97 13.35
N VAL A 617 -32.16 -6.26 13.46
CA VAL A 617 -32.68 -7.32 14.32
C VAL A 617 -33.64 -8.21 13.55
N CYS A 618 -33.73 -9.47 13.95
CA CYS A 618 -34.66 -10.45 13.38
C CYS A 618 -34.86 -11.60 14.36
N GLU A 619 -35.89 -12.41 14.14
CA GLU A 619 -36.06 -13.70 14.81
C GLU A 619 -35.87 -14.89 13.86
N VAL A 620 -35.56 -16.05 14.44
CA VAL A 620 -35.54 -17.32 13.71
C VAL A 620 -36.21 -18.43 14.53
N ASN A 621 -37.07 -19.23 13.91
CA ASN A 621 -37.79 -20.32 14.59
C ASN A 621 -36.83 -21.40 15.15
N LEU A 622 -36.97 -21.71 16.44
CA LEU A 622 -36.34 -22.86 17.08
C LEU A 622 -37.18 -24.13 16.97
N GLN A 623 -38.50 -24.02 16.71
CA GLN A 623 -39.40 -25.16 16.47
C GLN A 623 -40.52 -24.84 15.44
N PRO A 624 -40.61 -25.57 14.31
CA PRO A 624 -39.57 -26.46 13.80
C PRO A 624 -38.27 -25.67 13.59
N ARG A 625 -37.13 -26.31 13.87
CA ARG A 625 -35.84 -25.62 13.90
C ARG A 625 -35.43 -25.22 12.49
N ASN A 626 -35.37 -23.92 12.22
CA ASN A 626 -34.92 -23.40 10.93
C ASN A 626 -33.39 -23.25 10.91
N GLN A 627 -32.67 -24.38 10.89
CA GLN A 627 -31.20 -24.39 10.96
C GLN A 627 -30.57 -23.60 9.80
N GLY A 628 -31.14 -23.69 8.59
CA GLY A 628 -30.64 -22.95 7.43
C GLY A 628 -30.70 -21.43 7.62
N SER A 629 -31.75 -20.91 8.25
CA SER A 629 -31.85 -19.48 8.58
C SER A 629 -30.91 -19.09 9.73
N ILE A 630 -30.75 -19.93 10.76
CA ILE A 630 -29.80 -19.70 11.86
C ILE A 630 -28.37 -19.55 11.31
N ASP A 631 -27.93 -20.50 10.48
CA ASP A 631 -26.59 -20.50 9.89
C ASP A 631 -26.38 -19.28 8.99
N PHE A 632 -27.40 -18.94 8.20
CA PHE A 632 -27.38 -17.77 7.32
C PHE A 632 -27.25 -16.44 8.09
N HIS A 633 -28.03 -16.24 9.16
CA HIS A 633 -27.97 -15.01 9.95
C HIS A 633 -26.65 -14.90 10.73
N HIS A 634 -26.14 -16.00 11.29
CA HIS A 634 -24.80 -16.01 11.90
C HIS A 634 -23.70 -15.67 10.89
N ALA A 635 -23.78 -16.19 9.66
CA ALA A 635 -22.86 -15.85 8.58
C ALA A 635 -22.96 -14.37 8.16
N CYS A 636 -24.14 -13.77 8.29
CA CYS A 636 -24.34 -12.32 8.09
C CYS A 636 -23.85 -11.46 9.26
N GLY A 637 -23.33 -12.08 10.34
CA GLY A 637 -22.78 -11.39 11.51
C GLY A 637 -23.79 -11.13 12.63
N PHE A 638 -24.97 -11.77 12.58
CA PHE A 638 -25.91 -11.71 13.68
C PHE A 638 -25.45 -12.57 14.87
N ARG A 639 -25.79 -12.10 16.06
CA ARG A 639 -25.58 -12.78 17.33
C ARG A 639 -26.90 -12.90 18.06
N GLU A 640 -27.08 -14.01 18.75
CA GLU A 640 -28.24 -14.22 19.62
C GLU A 640 -28.21 -13.20 20.76
N VAL A 641 -29.34 -12.54 20.98
CA VAL A 641 -29.55 -11.57 22.08
C VAL A 641 -30.65 -12.01 23.03
N GLY A 642 -31.33 -13.12 22.73
CA GLY A 642 -32.30 -13.75 23.61
C GLY A 642 -33.10 -14.84 22.90
N GLN A 643 -33.92 -15.55 23.66
CA GLN A 643 -34.94 -16.45 23.13
C GLN A 643 -36.30 -16.01 23.67
N TYR A 644 -37.33 -16.15 22.84
CA TYR A 644 -38.68 -15.75 23.20
C TYR A 644 -39.69 -16.77 22.67
N ILE A 645 -40.83 -16.92 23.35
CA ILE A 645 -41.93 -17.74 22.85
C ILE A 645 -43.00 -16.80 22.30
N GLY A 646 -42.89 -16.50 21.00
CA GLY A 646 -43.85 -15.68 20.26
C GLY A 646 -44.94 -16.55 19.64
N ARG A 647 -46.21 -16.25 19.91
CA ARG A 647 -47.38 -17.03 19.40
C ARG A 647 -47.25 -18.55 19.61
N GLY A 648 -46.71 -18.96 20.76
CA GLY A 648 -46.57 -20.39 21.12
C GLY A 648 -45.41 -21.13 20.44
N LYS A 649 -44.56 -20.44 19.66
CA LYS A 649 -43.36 -21.03 19.04
C LYS A 649 -42.10 -20.42 19.64
N PRO A 650 -41.11 -21.23 20.05
CA PRO A 650 -39.82 -20.72 20.50
C PRO A 650 -39.06 -20.13 19.30
N VAL A 651 -38.56 -18.92 19.46
CA VAL A 651 -37.75 -18.20 18.48
C VAL A 651 -36.45 -17.70 19.12
N MET A 652 -35.38 -17.70 18.33
CA MET A 652 -34.11 -17.07 18.67
C MET A 652 -34.15 -15.61 18.19
N MET A 653 -33.95 -14.67 19.10
CA MET A 653 -33.87 -13.25 18.82
C MET A 653 -32.41 -12.90 18.50
N MET A 654 -32.16 -12.32 17.33
CA MET A 654 -30.82 -12.05 16.85
C MET A 654 -30.61 -10.56 16.55
N GLN A 655 -29.41 -10.07 16.83
CA GLN A 655 -28.98 -8.70 16.54
C GLN A 655 -27.68 -8.71 15.73
N LYS A 656 -27.61 -7.83 14.74
CA LYS A 656 -26.37 -7.34 14.15
C LYS A 656 -26.21 -5.87 14.50
N ARG A 657 -25.18 -5.54 15.28
CA ARG A 657 -24.83 -4.14 15.56
C ARG A 657 -24.28 -3.46 14.31
N LEU A 658 -24.75 -2.24 14.06
CA LEU A 658 -24.21 -1.32 13.08
C LEU A 658 -23.37 -0.33 13.88
N PHE A 659 -22.04 -0.39 13.76
CA PHE A 659 -21.17 0.52 14.50
C PHE A 659 -21.34 1.94 13.97
N HIS A 660 -21.80 2.84 14.83
CA HIS A 660 -21.66 4.28 14.64
C HIS A 660 -20.22 4.68 14.98
N SER A 661 -19.71 5.58 14.17
CA SER A 661 -18.53 6.35 14.49
C SER A 661 -18.90 7.44 15.48
N GLU A 662 -18.42 7.35 16.73
CA GLU A 662 -18.33 8.53 17.60
C GLU A 662 -17.27 9.50 17.06
#